data_AF-A0A803M8T9-F1
#
_entry.id   AF-A0A803M8T9-F1
#
_cell.length_a   1.000
_cell.length_b   1.000
_cell.length_c   1.000
_cell.angle_alpha   90.00
_cell.angle_beta   90.00
_cell.angle_gamma   90.00
#
_symmetry.space_group_name_H-M   'P 1'
#
loop_
_entity.id
_entity.type
_entity.pdbx_description
1 polymer ?
#
loop_
_entity_poly.entity_id
_entity_poly.type
_entity_poly.pdbx_seq_one_letter_code
_entity_poly.pdbx_strand_id
1 'polypeptide(L)'
;MLRKAETDRLFRDDALIFFQPSPAACLEVTKELPFIGNLHQIASKTTLPHRRLAELASVHGPIMHVRLGEVPTVIISSAETAKQVMKTHDALLCNRPTMLLAEVAFYNSTDIALSPNGDYWRQVRKIAMLELLTNRRVQVFRPIREEETVEFVKSLASQDGSVVNLSSLIFSLLFDITLRLGMNKKGKDGDAFKKLVGDMTAITSGFSFGDLYPSLRFISTISGLKGQLQGIVKRIDNLMDPIIEENMSNKKQGIEDEDVIGALLKFHKDNVRLNTDFSLTTNNIKAIVFELFGAGSETSSTVLEWAISELLKNPRVMKKVQDEVRHIFKGTETLINEESLDKLEYLKLVIKETLRLHPPFPLSVPRESIERCEIDGYEIPSKTRIFINAWAIGRSPKYWTNPEKFNPERFEESSIDFKGMHFELIPFGSGRRICLGMGLGIATIELVLAMLLYHFDWKLPNGTGPQELDMEETFGIISRRKNDLKVIPILSTFSGPPKLPLIGNLHQLASKTTLPHRRLAELASVHGPIMHLRLGEVSTVIISSAEMAKEVMKTHDALLCNRPSILMPQVVFYNSSDIALCPYGDYWRQVRKIATLELFTVRHVQAFRPIREEEVVDFVKFLASRSGSVVNVQETEIEAAQVRVIVVAHPRIRYL
;
A
#
# COMPACT_ATOMS: atom_id res chain seq x y z
N MET A 1 -62.50 14.72 -51.37
CA MET A 1 -61.29 14.22 -52.06
C MET A 1 -60.49 15.43 -52.50
N LEU A 2 -59.18 15.46 -52.24
CA LEU A 2 -58.26 16.63 -52.26
C LEU A 2 -58.29 17.48 -50.97
N ARG A 3 -57.41 17.10 -50.02
CA ARG A 3 -56.77 17.87 -48.92
C ARG A 3 -56.38 16.90 -47.79
N LYS A 4 -55.47 15.96 -48.10
CA LYS A 4 -54.82 15.08 -47.10
C LYS A 4 -53.59 14.36 -47.69
N ALA A 5 -52.80 15.04 -48.52
CA ALA A 5 -51.67 14.44 -49.26
C ALA A 5 -50.45 15.37 -49.40
N GLU A 6 -50.22 16.29 -48.46
CA GLU A 6 -49.06 17.22 -48.48
C GLU A 6 -48.30 17.31 -47.15
N THR A 7 -48.43 16.29 -46.28
CA THR A 7 -47.72 16.28 -44.99
C THR A 7 -46.88 15.02 -44.71
N ASP A 8 -46.75 14.11 -45.69
CA ASP A 8 -46.01 12.85 -45.55
C ASP A 8 -44.79 12.72 -46.50
N ARG A 9 -44.18 13.85 -46.91
CA ARG A 9 -43.00 13.87 -47.79
C ARG A 9 -41.80 14.68 -47.25
N LEU A 10 -41.71 14.87 -45.94
CA LEU A 10 -40.64 15.64 -45.29
C LEU A 10 -39.78 14.85 -44.28
N PHE A 11 -39.90 13.52 -44.25
CA PHE A 11 -39.06 12.67 -43.37
C PHE A 11 -38.62 11.40 -44.10
N ARG A 12 -37.68 11.55 -45.05
CA ARG A 12 -36.82 10.50 -45.63
C ARG A 12 -35.96 11.20 -46.67
N ASP A 13 -34.83 11.73 -46.22
CA ASP A 13 -33.57 11.94 -46.97
C ASP A 13 -32.72 12.98 -46.20
N ASP A 14 -32.26 12.62 -45.00
CA ASP A 14 -31.20 13.34 -44.27
C ASP A 14 -29.95 12.45 -44.14
N ALA A 15 -29.56 11.83 -45.25
CA ALA A 15 -28.22 11.28 -45.41
C ALA A 15 -27.51 12.15 -46.46
N LEU A 16 -26.35 12.70 -46.09
CA LEU A 16 -25.46 13.58 -46.88
C LEU A 16 -25.80 15.09 -46.84
N ILE A 17 -25.71 15.69 -45.66
CA ILE A 17 -25.24 17.08 -45.57
C ILE A 17 -23.72 17.01 -45.34
N PHE A 18 -22.98 17.30 -46.41
CA PHE A 18 -21.56 17.59 -46.35
C PHE A 18 -21.34 18.75 -45.38
N PHE A 19 -20.62 18.50 -44.29
CA PHE A 19 -20.02 19.54 -43.47
C PHE A 19 -19.06 20.34 -44.35
N GLN A 20 -19.42 21.58 -44.70
CA GLN A 20 -18.41 22.57 -45.06
C GLN A 20 -17.64 22.94 -43.78
N PRO A 21 -16.30 22.86 -43.76
CA PRO A 21 -15.52 23.33 -42.64
C PRO A 21 -15.59 24.86 -42.56
N SER A 22 -15.94 25.37 -41.38
CA SER A 22 -15.62 26.76 -41.00
C SER A 22 -14.10 26.97 -41.13
N PRO A 23 -13.61 28.12 -41.61
CA PRO A 23 -12.18 28.38 -41.81
C PRO A 23 -11.42 28.68 -40.49
N ALA A 24 -11.71 27.93 -39.42
CA ALA A 24 -10.95 27.92 -38.18
C ALA A 24 -10.26 26.54 -38.03
N ALA A 25 -9.01 26.47 -38.51
CA ALA A 25 -8.00 25.42 -38.31
C ALA A 25 -8.51 23.97 -38.10
N CYS A 26 -8.63 23.21 -39.19
CA CYS A 26 -8.93 21.78 -39.15
C CYS A 26 -7.87 21.00 -38.36
N LEU A 27 -8.35 20.23 -37.39
CA LEU A 27 -7.67 19.45 -36.36
C LEU A 27 -7.13 18.09 -36.87
N GLU A 28 -6.84 17.96 -38.16
CA GLU A 28 -6.60 16.66 -38.79
C GLU A 28 -5.18 16.13 -38.53
N VAL A 29 -5.07 15.12 -37.66
CA VAL A 29 -3.88 14.28 -37.53
C VAL A 29 -3.79 13.37 -38.76
N THR A 30 -3.17 13.85 -39.83
CA THR A 30 -2.85 13.07 -41.05
C THR A 30 -4.03 12.33 -41.70
N LYS A 31 -3.80 11.69 -42.85
CA LYS A 31 -4.87 11.11 -43.67
C LYS A 31 -5.56 9.93 -42.97
N GLU A 32 -6.87 10.04 -42.73
CA GLU A 32 -7.70 8.93 -42.24
C GLU A 32 -7.80 7.81 -43.28
N LEU A 33 -7.73 6.55 -42.85
CA LEU A 33 -8.00 5.40 -43.73
C LEU A 33 -9.47 4.96 -43.60
N PRO A 34 -10.09 4.48 -44.70
CA PRO A 34 -11.43 3.91 -44.65
C PRO A 34 -11.56 2.82 -43.59
N PHE A 35 -12.70 2.77 -42.91
CA PHE A 35 -13.07 1.83 -41.84
C PHE A 35 -12.24 1.96 -40.55
N ILE A 36 -10.91 1.96 -40.61
CA ILE A 36 -10.05 1.93 -39.41
C ILE A 36 -9.66 3.31 -38.86
N GLY A 37 -9.90 4.38 -39.61
CA GLY A 37 -9.52 5.74 -39.25
C GLY A 37 -8.00 5.86 -38.99
N ASN A 38 -7.63 6.40 -37.84
CA ASN A 38 -6.24 6.60 -37.41
C ASN A 38 -5.66 5.42 -36.62
N LEU A 39 -6.37 4.29 -36.49
CA LEU A 39 -5.84 3.13 -35.75
C LEU A 39 -4.47 2.66 -36.28
N HIS A 40 -4.24 2.75 -37.59
CA HIS A 40 -2.96 2.40 -38.22
C HIS A 40 -1.77 3.27 -37.77
N GLN A 41 -2.02 4.47 -37.24
CA GLN A 41 -0.98 5.40 -36.75
C GLN A 41 -0.71 5.21 -35.26
N ILE A 42 -1.71 4.70 -34.52
CA ILE A 42 -1.71 4.57 -33.06
C ILE A 42 -1.34 3.15 -32.64
N ALA A 43 -1.90 2.14 -33.33
CA ALA A 43 -1.62 0.75 -33.08
C ALA A 43 -0.22 0.40 -33.59
N SER A 44 0.68 0.12 -32.65
CA SER A 44 2.05 -0.32 -32.94
C SER A 44 2.37 -1.56 -32.13
N LYS A 45 3.18 -2.46 -32.70
CA LYS A 45 3.72 -3.61 -31.98
C LYS A 45 4.81 -3.22 -30.98
N THR A 46 5.46 -2.07 -31.18
CA THR A 46 6.63 -1.63 -30.42
C THR A 46 6.37 -0.42 -29.52
N THR A 47 5.32 0.36 -29.81
CA THR A 47 5.03 1.61 -29.11
C THR A 47 3.61 1.58 -28.55
N LEU A 48 3.48 1.87 -27.26
CA LEU A 48 2.18 1.92 -26.58
C LEU A 48 1.34 3.12 -27.05
N PRO A 49 0.01 3.03 -27.08
CA PRO A 49 -0.86 4.08 -27.62
C PRO A 49 -0.66 5.45 -26.98
N HIS A 50 -0.49 5.53 -25.66
CA HIS A 50 -0.28 6.82 -24.96
C HIS A 50 1.02 7.51 -25.37
N ARG A 51 2.09 6.74 -25.57
CA ARG A 51 3.38 7.26 -26.05
C ARG A 51 3.29 7.68 -27.51
N ARG A 52 2.65 6.86 -28.35
CA ARG A 52 2.45 7.18 -29.77
C ARG A 52 1.61 8.43 -29.97
N LEU A 53 0.57 8.60 -29.16
CA LEU A 53 -0.24 9.82 -29.15
C LEU A 53 0.55 11.04 -28.65
N ALA A 54 1.50 10.87 -27.71
CA ALA A 54 2.39 11.94 -27.28
C ALA A 54 3.36 12.38 -28.41
N GLU A 55 3.92 11.41 -29.13
CA GLU A 55 4.76 11.66 -30.32
C GLU A 55 3.98 12.45 -31.38
N LEU A 56 2.75 12.03 -31.70
CA LEU A 56 1.89 12.74 -32.64
C LEU A 56 1.55 14.16 -32.15
N ALA A 57 1.27 14.34 -30.86
CA ALA A 57 0.98 15.65 -30.28
C ALA A 57 2.17 16.62 -30.40
N SER A 58 3.41 16.12 -30.38
CA SER A 58 4.61 16.96 -30.57
C SER A 58 4.72 17.57 -31.96
N VAL A 59 4.06 16.95 -32.97
CA VAL A 59 4.05 17.41 -34.37
C VAL A 59 2.80 18.21 -34.69
N HIS A 60 1.64 17.73 -34.24
CA HIS A 60 0.33 18.28 -34.62
C HIS A 60 -0.25 19.29 -33.62
N GLY A 61 0.34 19.36 -32.42
CA GLY A 61 -0.14 20.24 -31.34
C GLY A 61 -0.88 19.49 -30.23
N PRO A 62 -1.25 20.22 -29.17
CA PRO A 62 -1.73 19.63 -27.91
C PRO A 62 -3.18 19.15 -27.96
N ILE A 63 -3.95 19.55 -28.97
CA ILE A 63 -5.30 19.05 -29.25
C ILE A 63 -5.21 18.35 -30.59
N MET A 64 -5.69 17.11 -30.64
CA MET A 64 -5.63 16.28 -31.84
C MET A 64 -6.95 15.56 -32.05
N HIS A 65 -7.51 15.63 -33.26
CA HIS A 65 -8.67 14.84 -33.64
C HIS A 65 -8.18 13.58 -34.35
N VAL A 66 -8.64 12.43 -33.85
CA VAL A 66 -8.39 11.12 -34.41
C VAL A 66 -9.69 10.33 -34.47
N ARG A 67 -9.83 9.51 -35.50
CA ARG A 67 -10.94 8.59 -35.64
C ARG A 67 -10.50 7.19 -35.29
N LEU A 68 -11.09 6.60 -34.24
CA LEU A 68 -10.78 5.23 -33.79
C LEU A 68 -11.89 4.30 -34.29
N GLY A 69 -11.66 3.65 -35.44
CA GLY A 69 -12.72 2.94 -36.16
C GLY A 69 -13.79 3.93 -36.65
N GLU A 70 -14.99 3.87 -36.09
CA GLU A 70 -16.09 4.78 -36.38
C GLU A 70 -16.19 5.95 -35.39
N VAL A 71 -15.44 5.92 -34.29
CA VAL A 71 -15.63 6.84 -33.16
C VAL A 71 -14.76 8.09 -33.29
N PRO A 72 -15.35 9.30 -33.41
CA PRO A 72 -14.61 10.56 -33.36
C PRO A 72 -14.03 10.76 -31.96
N THR A 73 -12.73 11.03 -31.89
CA THR A 73 -11.98 11.10 -30.64
C THR A 73 -11.05 12.30 -30.64
N VAL A 74 -11.04 13.05 -29.55
CA VAL A 74 -10.13 14.16 -29.31
C VAL A 74 -9.12 13.78 -28.23
N ILE A 75 -7.84 13.98 -28.52
CA ILE A 75 -6.72 13.71 -27.62
C ILE A 75 -6.18 15.04 -27.11
N ILE A 76 -6.08 15.15 -25.78
CA ILE A 76 -5.64 16.35 -25.08
C ILE A 76 -4.31 16.07 -24.41
N SER A 77 -3.27 16.83 -24.76
CA SER A 77 -1.87 16.56 -24.34
C SER A 77 -1.15 17.76 -23.70
N SER A 78 -1.87 18.82 -23.33
CA SER A 78 -1.30 19.95 -22.56
C SER A 78 -2.12 20.26 -21.30
N ALA A 79 -1.47 20.87 -20.30
CA ALA A 79 -2.09 21.27 -19.04
C ALA A 79 -3.17 22.34 -19.26
N GLU A 80 -2.94 23.31 -20.14
CA GLU A 80 -3.89 24.38 -20.42
C GLU A 80 -5.19 23.86 -21.04
N THR A 81 -5.07 22.97 -22.02
CA THR A 81 -6.24 22.37 -22.69
C THR A 81 -6.94 21.34 -21.79
N ALA A 82 -6.19 20.61 -20.96
CA ALA A 82 -6.76 19.74 -19.93
C ALA A 82 -7.58 20.52 -18.89
N LYS A 83 -7.13 21.73 -18.52
CA LYS A 83 -7.88 22.67 -17.67
C LYS A 83 -9.18 23.12 -18.32
N GLN A 84 -9.15 23.46 -19.60
CA GLN A 84 -10.38 23.80 -20.33
C GLN A 84 -11.38 22.65 -20.29
N VAL A 85 -10.94 21.41 -20.53
CA VAL A 85 -11.82 20.22 -20.52
C VAL A 85 -12.38 19.90 -19.14
N MET A 86 -11.52 19.85 -18.12
CA MET A 86 -11.89 19.30 -16.82
C MET A 86 -12.40 20.35 -15.83
N LYS A 87 -12.21 21.64 -16.10
CA LYS A 87 -12.63 22.72 -15.21
C LYS A 87 -13.53 23.74 -15.91
N THR A 88 -13.11 24.29 -17.05
CA THR A 88 -13.87 25.37 -17.71
C THR A 88 -15.17 24.86 -18.34
N HIS A 89 -15.10 23.76 -19.10
CA HIS A 89 -16.22 23.14 -19.80
C HIS A 89 -16.67 21.83 -19.15
N ASP A 90 -16.42 21.69 -17.84
CA ASP A 90 -16.56 20.42 -17.13
C ASP A 90 -18.00 19.86 -17.19
N ALA A 91 -19.01 20.73 -17.19
CA ALA A 91 -20.41 20.37 -17.26
C ALA A 91 -20.75 19.70 -18.60
N LEU A 92 -20.16 20.17 -19.69
CA LEU A 92 -20.38 19.65 -21.05
C LEU A 92 -19.53 18.42 -21.35
N LEU A 93 -18.39 18.25 -20.67
CA LEU A 93 -17.36 17.26 -20.98
C LEU A 93 -17.14 16.22 -19.85
N CYS A 94 -18.10 16.09 -18.93
CA CYS A 94 -18.04 15.10 -17.85
C CYS A 94 -18.87 13.83 -18.13
N ASN A 95 -19.47 13.68 -19.31
CA ASN A 95 -20.20 12.46 -19.65
C ASN A 95 -19.24 11.29 -19.90
N ARG A 96 -19.77 10.06 -19.84
CA ARG A 96 -19.05 8.83 -20.18
C ARG A 96 -19.64 8.23 -21.45
N PRO A 97 -18.80 7.70 -22.37
CA PRO A 97 -19.30 6.97 -23.52
C PRO A 97 -19.87 5.62 -23.08
N THR A 98 -20.86 5.12 -23.82
CA THR A 98 -21.36 3.76 -23.62
C THR A 98 -20.31 2.76 -24.07
N MET A 99 -19.83 1.93 -23.13
CA MET A 99 -18.85 0.87 -23.36
C MET A 99 -19.47 -0.49 -23.07
N LEU A 100 -19.15 -1.50 -23.87
CA LEU A 100 -19.66 -2.87 -23.69
C LEU A 100 -19.34 -3.42 -22.29
N LEU A 101 -18.14 -3.12 -21.77
CA LEU A 101 -17.74 -3.48 -20.42
C LEU A 101 -18.71 -2.92 -19.38
N ALA A 102 -18.97 -1.61 -19.42
CA ALA A 102 -19.86 -0.93 -18.49
C ALA A 102 -21.30 -1.45 -18.60
N GLU A 103 -21.78 -1.64 -19.82
CA GLU A 103 -23.12 -2.14 -20.10
C GLU A 103 -23.36 -3.53 -19.52
N VAL A 104 -22.41 -4.44 -19.69
CA VAL A 104 -22.58 -5.85 -19.27
C VAL A 104 -22.11 -6.07 -17.83
N ALA A 105 -20.85 -5.75 -17.53
CA ALA A 105 -20.24 -6.10 -16.25
C ALA A 105 -20.73 -5.26 -15.06
N PHE A 106 -21.23 -4.05 -15.33
CA PHE A 106 -21.68 -3.11 -14.32
C PHE A 106 -23.18 -2.81 -14.42
N TYR A 107 -23.96 -3.81 -14.87
CA TYR A 107 -25.43 -3.79 -14.90
C TYR A 107 -25.98 -2.52 -15.55
N ASN A 108 -25.66 -2.31 -16.83
CA ASN A 108 -26.03 -1.13 -17.61
C ASN A 108 -25.38 0.19 -17.12
N SER A 109 -24.07 0.16 -16.85
CA SER A 109 -23.27 1.31 -16.41
C SER A 109 -23.79 1.98 -15.13
N THR A 110 -24.11 1.15 -14.13
CA THR A 110 -24.58 1.59 -12.81
C THR A 110 -23.48 1.62 -11.75
N ASP A 111 -22.23 1.52 -12.19
CA ASP A 111 -21.03 1.83 -11.42
C ASP A 111 -20.82 3.35 -11.26
N ILE A 112 -19.70 3.79 -10.69
CA ILE A 112 -19.36 5.19 -10.42
C ILE A 112 -18.50 5.78 -11.55
N ALA A 113 -17.49 5.04 -12.02
CA ALA A 113 -16.49 5.54 -12.95
C ALA A 113 -17.01 5.68 -14.38
N LEU A 114 -17.74 4.69 -14.89
CA LEU A 114 -18.21 4.58 -16.27
C LEU A 114 -19.67 5.01 -16.46
N SER A 115 -20.42 5.23 -15.37
CA SER A 115 -21.81 5.69 -15.46
C SER A 115 -21.92 7.07 -16.16
N PRO A 116 -22.87 7.23 -17.11
CA PRO A 116 -23.15 8.50 -17.77
C PRO A 116 -23.46 9.63 -16.76
N ASN A 117 -23.22 10.87 -17.16
CA ASN A 117 -23.56 12.01 -16.33
C ASN A 117 -25.10 12.15 -16.25
N GLY A 118 -25.63 12.24 -15.05
CA GLY A 118 -27.06 12.34 -14.80
C GLY A 118 -27.38 12.29 -13.31
N ASP A 119 -28.66 12.34 -12.97
CA ASP A 119 -29.09 12.36 -11.56
C ASP A 119 -28.73 11.10 -10.81
N TYR A 120 -28.78 9.93 -11.47
CA TYR A 120 -28.28 8.68 -10.92
C TYR A 120 -26.82 8.79 -10.47
N TRP A 121 -25.92 9.15 -11.40
CA TRP A 121 -24.48 9.24 -11.10
C TRP A 121 -24.18 10.27 -10.00
N ARG A 122 -24.86 11.42 -9.99
CA ARG A 122 -24.68 12.43 -8.95
C ARG A 122 -25.04 11.88 -7.57
N GLN A 123 -26.12 11.12 -7.48
CA GLN A 123 -26.58 10.51 -6.23
C GLN A 123 -25.64 9.40 -5.78
N VAL A 124 -25.27 8.46 -6.65
CA VAL A 124 -24.32 7.39 -6.30
C VAL A 124 -22.97 7.95 -5.89
N ARG A 125 -22.43 8.94 -6.62
CA ARG A 125 -21.18 9.60 -6.26
C ARG A 125 -21.26 10.29 -4.89
N LYS A 126 -22.39 10.96 -4.58
CA LYS A 126 -22.61 11.58 -3.28
C LYS A 126 -22.64 10.53 -2.16
N ILE A 127 -23.34 9.41 -2.38
CA ILE A 127 -23.42 8.30 -1.42
C ILE A 127 -22.04 7.72 -1.18
N ALA A 128 -21.32 7.33 -2.24
CA ALA A 128 -19.99 6.76 -2.12
C ALA A 128 -19.00 7.72 -1.46
N MET A 129 -19.10 9.03 -1.73
CA MET A 129 -18.29 10.03 -1.03
C MET A 129 -18.59 10.05 0.47
N LEU A 130 -19.87 10.20 0.85
CA LEU A 130 -20.28 10.39 2.24
C LEU A 130 -20.09 9.13 3.09
N GLU A 131 -20.45 7.98 2.54
CA GLU A 131 -20.48 6.73 3.27
C GLU A 131 -19.15 6.00 3.25
N LEU A 132 -18.32 6.18 2.22
CA LEU A 132 -17.16 5.30 2.00
C LEU A 132 -15.82 6.06 2.02
N LEU A 133 -15.78 7.28 1.48
CA LEU A 133 -14.52 7.91 1.06
C LEU A 133 -14.29 9.31 1.65
N THR A 134 -15.03 9.70 2.70
CA THR A 134 -14.67 10.89 3.49
C THR A 134 -13.37 10.67 4.26
N ASN A 135 -12.65 11.75 4.59
CA ASN A 135 -11.47 11.68 5.46
C ASN A 135 -11.78 10.95 6.77
N ARG A 136 -12.98 11.18 7.35
CA ARG A 136 -13.42 10.48 8.55
C ARG A 136 -13.56 8.97 8.33
N ARG A 137 -14.20 8.53 7.24
CA ARG A 137 -14.34 7.09 6.92
C ARG A 137 -12.98 6.45 6.64
N VAL A 138 -12.09 7.13 5.92
CA VAL A 138 -10.71 6.65 5.70
C VAL A 138 -10.00 6.42 7.03
N GLN A 139 -10.16 7.30 8.01
CA GLN A 139 -9.59 7.14 9.36
C GLN A 139 -10.26 6.02 10.16
N VAL A 140 -11.58 5.83 10.07
CA VAL A 140 -12.29 4.69 10.71
C VAL A 140 -11.75 3.36 10.20
N PHE A 141 -11.41 3.29 8.92
CA PHE A 141 -10.88 2.09 8.27
C PHE A 141 -9.38 1.86 8.43
N ARG A 142 -8.69 2.74 9.17
CA ARG A 142 -7.25 2.64 9.43
C ARG A 142 -6.81 1.32 10.07
N PRO A 143 -7.49 0.77 11.10
CA PRO A 143 -7.05 -0.46 11.73
C PRO A 143 -6.97 -1.65 10.76
N ILE A 144 -7.86 -1.70 9.76
CA ILE A 144 -7.84 -2.74 8.72
C ILE A 144 -6.56 -2.62 7.88
N ARG A 145 -6.19 -1.41 7.47
CA ARG A 145 -4.97 -1.19 6.69
C ARG A 145 -3.71 -1.52 7.49
N GLU A 146 -3.65 -1.11 8.76
CA GLU A 146 -2.53 -1.40 9.65
C GLU A 146 -2.38 -2.90 9.90
N GLU A 147 -3.48 -3.62 10.21
CA GLU A 147 -3.47 -5.07 10.44
C GLU A 147 -2.97 -5.84 9.20
N GLU A 148 -3.57 -5.61 8.03
CA GLU A 148 -3.20 -6.28 6.79
C GLU A 148 -1.75 -5.98 6.39
N THR A 149 -1.30 -4.73 6.56
CA THR A 149 0.08 -4.35 6.22
C THR A 149 1.09 -4.99 7.18
N VAL A 150 0.78 -5.09 8.46
CA VAL A 150 1.63 -5.78 9.45
C VAL A 150 1.73 -7.26 9.15
N GLU A 151 0.62 -7.93 8.82
CA GLU A 151 0.63 -9.35 8.42
C GLU A 151 1.46 -9.56 7.15
N PHE A 152 1.30 -8.68 6.16
CA PHE A 152 2.10 -8.70 4.94
C PHE A 152 3.60 -8.55 5.21
N VAL A 153 4.00 -7.58 6.05
CA VAL A 153 5.40 -7.39 6.42
C VAL A 153 5.97 -8.60 7.16
N LYS A 154 5.20 -9.21 8.07
CA LYS A 154 5.61 -10.45 8.76
C LYS A 154 5.80 -11.60 7.78
N SER A 155 4.88 -11.76 6.83
CA SER A 155 5.00 -12.76 5.77
C SER A 155 6.25 -12.54 4.93
N LEU A 156 6.51 -11.29 4.52
CA LEU A 156 7.70 -10.94 3.76
C LEU A 156 9.00 -11.11 4.56
N ALA A 157 8.99 -10.83 5.86
CA ALA A 157 10.12 -11.06 6.76
C ALA A 157 10.48 -12.55 6.89
N SER A 158 9.49 -13.45 6.78
CA SER A 158 9.77 -14.90 6.76
C SER A 158 10.49 -15.36 5.47
N GLN A 159 10.53 -14.50 4.45
CA GLN A 159 11.21 -14.69 3.17
C GLN A 159 12.54 -13.92 3.08
N ASP A 160 13.13 -13.53 4.22
CA ASP A 160 14.41 -12.81 4.27
C ASP A 160 15.50 -13.51 3.44
N GLY A 161 16.12 -12.75 2.53
CA GLY A 161 17.17 -13.25 1.64
C GLY A 161 16.68 -14.15 0.49
N SER A 162 15.38 -14.44 0.37
CA SER A 162 14.81 -15.24 -0.72
C SER A 162 14.26 -14.37 -1.86
N VAL A 163 14.16 -14.92 -3.08
CA VAL A 163 13.56 -14.19 -4.21
C VAL A 163 12.04 -14.26 -4.11
N VAL A 164 11.39 -13.11 -4.05
CA VAL A 164 9.93 -12.98 -4.00
C VAL A 164 9.39 -12.23 -5.20
N ASN A 165 8.15 -12.55 -5.60
CA ASN A 165 7.38 -11.76 -6.58
C ASN A 165 6.64 -10.64 -5.83
N LEU A 166 7.25 -9.46 -5.74
CA LEU A 166 6.69 -8.36 -4.97
C LEU A 166 5.42 -7.80 -5.62
N SER A 167 5.31 -7.80 -6.95
CA SER A 167 4.11 -7.34 -7.67
C SER A 167 2.87 -8.12 -7.26
N SER A 168 2.96 -9.45 -7.28
CA SER A 168 1.85 -10.32 -6.89
C SER A 168 1.48 -10.16 -5.41
N LEU A 169 2.48 -10.02 -4.54
CA LEU A 169 2.23 -9.87 -3.10
C LEU A 169 1.59 -8.52 -2.76
N ILE A 170 2.07 -7.41 -3.36
CA ILE A 170 1.47 -6.09 -3.20
C ILE A 170 0.05 -6.09 -3.75
N PHE A 171 -0.19 -6.64 -4.94
CA PHE A 171 -1.55 -6.75 -5.47
C PHE A 171 -2.47 -7.50 -4.51
N SER A 172 -2.02 -8.63 -3.95
CA SER A 172 -2.80 -9.39 -2.97
C SER A 172 -3.13 -8.56 -1.73
N LEU A 173 -2.14 -7.88 -1.12
CA LEU A 173 -2.36 -7.02 0.05
C LEU A 173 -3.42 -5.94 -0.23
N LEU A 174 -3.25 -5.21 -1.33
CA LEU A 174 -4.14 -4.09 -1.67
C LEU A 174 -5.56 -4.60 -1.97
N PHE A 175 -5.67 -5.80 -2.53
CA PHE A 175 -6.94 -6.47 -2.72
C PHE A 175 -7.58 -6.89 -1.40
N ASP A 176 -6.82 -7.51 -0.50
CA ASP A 176 -7.32 -7.97 0.81
C ASP A 176 -7.78 -6.79 1.67
N ILE A 177 -7.04 -5.68 1.67
CA ILE A 177 -7.48 -4.41 2.27
C ILE A 177 -8.82 -3.99 1.66
N THR A 178 -8.91 -3.85 0.34
CA THR A 178 -10.12 -3.34 -0.32
C THR A 178 -11.33 -4.27 -0.11
N LEU A 179 -11.10 -5.58 -0.11
CA LEU A 179 -12.12 -6.59 0.18
C LEU A 179 -12.65 -6.48 1.61
N ARG A 180 -11.76 -6.30 2.60
CA ARG A 180 -12.16 -6.11 4.00
C ARG A 180 -12.92 -4.81 4.20
N LEU A 181 -12.52 -3.73 3.54
CA LEU A 181 -13.28 -2.47 3.53
C LEU A 181 -14.67 -2.65 2.89
N GLY A 182 -14.73 -3.44 1.82
CA GLY A 182 -15.95 -3.70 1.06
C GLY A 182 -16.99 -4.54 1.78
N MET A 183 -16.54 -5.65 2.38
CA MET A 183 -17.40 -6.76 2.79
C MET A 183 -16.97 -7.42 4.12
N ASN A 184 -15.88 -6.96 4.73
CA ASN A 184 -15.26 -7.58 5.90
C ASN A 184 -15.03 -9.11 5.76
N LYS A 185 -14.65 -9.56 4.56
CA LYS A 185 -14.34 -10.96 4.24
C LYS A 185 -12.82 -11.16 4.04
N LYS A 186 -12.34 -12.38 4.27
CA LYS A 186 -10.95 -12.81 4.05
C LYS A 186 -10.87 -14.28 3.63
N GLY A 187 -9.71 -14.73 3.15
CA GLY A 187 -9.47 -16.13 2.79
C GLY A 187 -10.13 -16.55 1.48
N LYS A 188 -10.81 -17.70 1.46
CA LYS A 188 -11.32 -18.33 0.23
C LYS A 188 -12.24 -17.43 -0.61
N ASP A 189 -13.09 -16.64 0.05
CA ASP A 189 -13.97 -15.69 -0.64
C ASP A 189 -13.13 -14.62 -1.37
N GLY A 190 -12.05 -14.15 -0.73
CA GLY A 190 -11.14 -13.19 -1.33
C GLY A 190 -10.41 -13.73 -2.55
N ASP A 191 -9.92 -14.97 -2.50
CA ASP A 191 -9.27 -15.61 -3.65
C ASP A 191 -10.23 -15.74 -4.85
N ALA A 192 -11.51 -16.03 -4.60
CA ALA A 192 -12.53 -16.08 -5.64
C ALA A 192 -12.76 -14.70 -6.29
N PHE A 193 -12.89 -13.64 -5.49
CA PHE A 193 -13.03 -12.27 -6.00
C PHE A 193 -11.77 -11.79 -6.74
N LYS A 194 -10.56 -12.07 -6.22
CA LYS A 194 -9.28 -11.77 -6.88
C LYS A 194 -9.24 -12.36 -8.29
N LYS A 195 -9.64 -13.64 -8.41
CA LYS A 195 -9.70 -14.32 -9.70
C LYS A 195 -10.69 -13.65 -10.65
N LEU A 196 -11.86 -13.22 -10.17
CA LEU A 196 -12.84 -12.53 -11.02
C LEU A 196 -12.35 -11.18 -11.54
N VAL A 197 -11.67 -10.39 -10.68
CA VAL A 197 -11.06 -9.12 -11.10
C VAL A 197 -9.94 -9.38 -12.11
N GLY A 198 -9.12 -10.41 -11.90
CA GLY A 198 -8.10 -10.85 -12.88
C GLY A 198 -8.70 -11.26 -14.23
N ASP A 199 -9.73 -12.12 -14.22
CA ASP A 199 -10.44 -12.55 -15.43
C ASP A 199 -11.04 -11.36 -16.20
N MET A 200 -11.66 -10.41 -15.47
CA MET A 200 -12.22 -9.21 -16.09
C MET A 200 -11.13 -8.34 -16.71
N THR A 201 -10.02 -8.14 -16.01
CA THR A 201 -8.88 -7.35 -16.50
C THR A 201 -8.30 -7.96 -17.76
N ALA A 202 -8.15 -9.28 -17.81
CA ALA A 202 -7.65 -9.98 -19.00
C ALA A 202 -8.59 -9.78 -20.21
N ILE A 203 -9.91 -9.90 -20.02
CA ILE A 203 -10.91 -9.75 -21.09
C ILE A 203 -11.00 -8.30 -21.61
N THR A 204 -10.75 -7.34 -20.73
CA THR A 204 -10.91 -5.89 -21.02
C THR A 204 -9.60 -5.21 -21.38
N SER A 205 -8.50 -5.96 -21.43
CA SER A 205 -7.19 -5.45 -21.83
C SER A 205 -7.16 -5.13 -23.34
N GLY A 206 -7.43 -3.86 -23.69
CA GLY A 206 -7.31 -3.34 -25.05
C GLY A 206 -8.59 -2.73 -25.62
N PHE A 207 -8.60 -2.51 -26.94
CA PHE A 207 -9.76 -1.97 -27.63
C PHE A 207 -10.79 -3.07 -27.93
N SER A 208 -12.01 -2.91 -27.43
CA SER A 208 -13.15 -3.72 -27.87
C SER A 208 -13.62 -3.27 -29.25
N PHE A 209 -13.80 -4.22 -30.17
CA PHE A 209 -14.31 -3.94 -31.51
C PHE A 209 -15.69 -3.23 -31.46
N GLY A 210 -16.57 -3.64 -30.55
CA GLY A 210 -17.88 -3.02 -30.38
C GLY A 210 -17.84 -1.59 -29.83
N ASP A 211 -16.73 -1.21 -29.16
CA ASP A 211 -16.52 0.14 -28.63
C ASP A 211 -15.83 1.08 -29.64
N LEU A 212 -15.26 0.52 -30.72
CA LEU A 212 -14.67 1.23 -31.85
C LEU A 212 -15.59 1.28 -33.08
N TYR A 213 -16.48 0.31 -33.24
CA TYR A 213 -17.44 0.20 -34.36
C TYR A 213 -18.87 0.06 -33.81
N PRO A 214 -19.50 1.14 -33.32
CA PRO A 214 -20.86 1.09 -32.78
C PRO A 214 -21.89 0.53 -33.77
N SER A 215 -21.71 0.74 -35.08
CA SER A 215 -22.59 0.18 -36.11
C SER A 215 -22.54 -1.36 -36.18
N LEU A 216 -21.43 -1.95 -35.75
CA LEU A 216 -21.14 -3.38 -35.78
C LEU A 216 -21.12 -3.99 -34.37
N ARG A 217 -21.81 -3.39 -33.39
CA ARG A 217 -21.88 -3.89 -32.00
C ARG A 217 -22.24 -5.38 -31.88
N PHE A 218 -23.04 -5.91 -32.81
CA PHE A 218 -23.42 -7.33 -32.82
C PHE A 218 -22.21 -8.29 -32.93
N ILE A 219 -21.07 -7.83 -33.45
CA ILE A 219 -19.82 -8.61 -33.51
C ILE A 219 -19.33 -8.99 -32.11
N SER A 220 -19.58 -8.17 -31.08
CA SER A 220 -19.26 -8.54 -29.70
C SER A 220 -20.02 -9.78 -29.20
N THR A 221 -21.21 -10.04 -29.75
CA THR A 221 -21.99 -11.25 -29.50
C THR A 221 -21.40 -12.43 -30.26
N ILE A 222 -21.06 -12.25 -31.55
CA ILE A 222 -20.52 -13.32 -32.41
C ILE A 222 -19.11 -13.73 -31.99
N SER A 223 -18.26 -12.77 -31.62
CA SER A 223 -16.89 -13.01 -31.12
C SER A 223 -16.84 -13.69 -29.76
N GLY A 224 -17.98 -13.81 -29.06
CA GLY A 224 -18.07 -14.41 -27.73
C GLY A 224 -17.68 -13.49 -26.58
N LEU A 225 -17.16 -12.29 -26.84
CA LEU A 225 -16.76 -11.32 -25.81
C LEU A 225 -17.92 -10.97 -24.85
N LYS A 226 -19.11 -10.70 -25.42
CA LYS A 226 -20.31 -10.43 -24.61
C LYS A 226 -20.68 -11.63 -23.72
N GLY A 227 -20.55 -12.85 -24.23
CA GLY A 227 -20.81 -14.08 -23.48
C GLY A 227 -19.78 -14.32 -22.37
N GLN A 228 -18.50 -14.00 -22.60
CA GLN A 228 -17.45 -14.07 -21.57
C GLN A 228 -17.73 -13.07 -20.43
N LEU A 229 -18.13 -11.83 -20.76
CA LEU A 229 -18.51 -10.83 -19.76
C LEU A 229 -19.75 -11.27 -18.97
N GLN A 230 -20.78 -11.81 -19.63
CA GLN A 230 -21.96 -12.38 -18.96
C GLN A 230 -21.60 -13.55 -18.04
N GLY A 231 -20.62 -14.37 -18.44
CA GLY A 231 -20.08 -15.44 -17.60
C GLY A 231 -19.36 -14.93 -16.35
N ILE A 232 -18.68 -13.78 -16.42
CA ILE A 232 -18.13 -13.10 -15.23
C ILE A 232 -19.28 -12.59 -14.35
N VAL A 233 -20.25 -11.87 -14.91
CA VAL A 233 -21.40 -11.33 -14.15
C VAL A 233 -22.12 -12.43 -13.38
N LYS A 234 -22.39 -13.57 -14.02
CA LYS A 234 -23.02 -14.71 -13.34
C LYS A 234 -22.19 -15.23 -12.14
N ARG A 235 -20.87 -15.20 -12.24
CA ARG A 235 -19.98 -15.60 -11.12
C ARG A 235 -19.94 -14.53 -10.03
N ILE A 236 -20.00 -13.24 -10.39
CA ILE A 236 -20.15 -12.14 -9.43
C ILE A 236 -21.47 -12.31 -8.67
N ASP A 237 -22.59 -12.52 -9.38
CA ASP A 237 -23.91 -12.76 -8.78
C ASP A 237 -23.86 -13.91 -7.77
N ASN A 238 -23.32 -15.07 -8.16
CA ASN A 238 -23.21 -16.24 -7.29
C ASN A 238 -22.39 -16.00 -6.00
N LEU A 239 -21.43 -15.08 -6.01
CA LEU A 239 -20.63 -14.75 -4.82
C LEU A 239 -21.26 -13.65 -3.99
N MET A 240 -21.83 -12.62 -4.63
CA MET A 240 -22.31 -11.43 -3.95
C MET A 240 -23.74 -11.56 -3.43
N ASP A 241 -24.62 -12.28 -4.13
CA ASP A 241 -26.02 -12.41 -3.74
C ASP A 241 -26.17 -13.01 -2.33
N PRO A 242 -25.49 -14.14 -1.97
CA PRO A 242 -25.58 -14.69 -0.61
C PRO A 242 -25.10 -13.70 0.47
N ILE A 243 -24.07 -12.90 0.16
CA ILE A 243 -23.49 -11.94 1.11
C ILE A 243 -24.40 -10.72 1.29
N ILE A 244 -25.06 -10.29 0.22
CA ILE A 244 -26.06 -9.21 0.30
C ILE A 244 -27.28 -9.70 1.09
N GLU A 245 -27.75 -10.93 0.87
CA GLU A 245 -28.85 -11.54 1.64
C GLU A 245 -28.51 -11.68 3.14
N GLU A 246 -27.30 -12.15 3.46
CA GLU A 246 -26.78 -12.23 4.84
C GLU A 246 -26.79 -10.84 5.52
N ASN A 247 -26.28 -9.81 4.84
CA ASN A 247 -26.27 -8.45 5.39
C ASN A 247 -27.67 -7.81 5.45
N MET A 248 -28.60 -8.20 4.59
CA MET A 248 -29.98 -7.72 4.66
C MET A 248 -30.73 -8.26 5.87
N SER A 249 -30.44 -9.51 6.27
CA SER A 249 -31.06 -10.21 7.40
C SER A 249 -30.45 -9.86 8.77
N ASN A 250 -29.15 -9.56 8.81
CA ASN A 250 -28.46 -9.19 10.05
C ASN A 250 -28.75 -7.74 10.48
N LYS A 251 -29.25 -7.55 11.71
CA LYS A 251 -29.33 -6.23 12.37
C LYS A 251 -27.98 -5.88 12.99
N LYS A 252 -26.96 -5.58 12.17
CA LYS A 252 -25.70 -4.99 12.69
C LYS A 252 -26.02 -3.63 13.34
N GLN A 253 -25.63 -3.44 14.60
CA GLN A 253 -25.86 -2.20 15.37
C GLN A 253 -24.50 -1.54 15.68
N GLY A 254 -24.09 -0.57 14.88
CA GLY A 254 -22.88 0.23 15.14
C GLY A 254 -22.30 0.89 13.89
N ILE A 255 -21.68 2.07 14.04
CA ILE A 255 -20.95 2.77 12.95
C ILE A 255 -19.60 2.09 12.66
N GLU A 256 -19.03 1.43 13.67
CA GLU A 256 -17.72 0.75 13.62
C GLU A 256 -17.78 -0.64 12.97
N ASP A 257 -18.99 -1.16 12.72
CA ASP A 257 -19.26 -2.48 12.10
C ASP A 257 -19.78 -2.39 10.64
N GLU A 258 -19.81 -1.18 10.06
CA GLU A 258 -20.34 -0.94 8.71
C GLU A 258 -19.23 -1.03 7.64
N ASP A 259 -19.13 -2.21 7.01
CA ASP A 259 -18.49 -2.36 5.69
C ASP A 259 -19.27 -1.58 4.60
N VAL A 260 -18.66 -1.41 3.41
CA VAL A 260 -19.28 -0.67 2.29
C VAL A 260 -20.65 -1.23 1.91
N ILE A 261 -20.81 -2.56 1.88
CA ILE A 261 -22.10 -3.20 1.60
C ILE A 261 -23.15 -2.78 2.64
N GLY A 262 -22.81 -2.84 3.92
CA GLY A 262 -23.67 -2.44 5.01
C GLY A 262 -24.14 -0.99 4.88
N ALA A 263 -23.23 -0.08 4.56
CA ALA A 263 -23.56 1.33 4.38
C ALA A 263 -24.49 1.58 3.17
N LEU A 264 -24.22 0.93 2.03
CA LEU A 264 -25.07 1.04 0.84
C LEU A 264 -26.46 0.43 1.06
N LEU A 265 -26.55 -0.71 1.77
CA LEU A 265 -27.82 -1.35 2.12
C LEU A 265 -28.63 -0.53 3.11
N LYS A 266 -27.98 0.09 4.09
CA LYS A 266 -28.64 1.01 5.03
C LYS A 266 -29.21 2.22 4.30
N PHE A 267 -28.44 2.83 3.41
CA PHE A 267 -28.92 3.91 2.55
C PHE A 267 -30.12 3.47 1.72
N HIS A 268 -30.08 2.28 1.12
CA HIS A 268 -31.22 1.73 0.40
C HIS A 268 -32.47 1.60 1.30
N LYS A 269 -32.34 0.96 2.48
CA LYS A 269 -33.44 0.75 3.42
C LYS A 269 -34.04 2.07 3.93
N ASP A 270 -33.21 3.06 4.27
CA ASP A 270 -33.64 4.35 4.79
C ASP A 270 -34.41 5.15 3.73
N ASN A 271 -33.96 5.16 2.48
CA ASN A 271 -34.65 5.87 1.39
C ASN A 271 -35.97 5.19 0.98
N VAL A 272 -36.01 3.85 0.97
CA VAL A 272 -37.26 3.10 0.79
C VAL A 272 -38.24 3.43 1.92
N ARG A 273 -37.77 3.51 3.17
CA ARG A 273 -38.60 3.86 4.33
C ARG A 273 -39.09 5.32 4.28
N LEU A 274 -38.26 6.24 3.81
CA LEU A 274 -38.57 7.67 3.72
C LEU A 274 -39.35 8.04 2.45
N ASN A 275 -39.66 7.06 1.58
CA ASN A 275 -40.37 7.23 0.31
C ASN A 275 -39.75 8.32 -0.59
N THR A 276 -38.41 8.33 -0.67
CA THR A 276 -37.68 9.26 -1.54
C THR A 276 -37.68 8.76 -2.99
N ASP A 277 -37.59 9.67 -3.95
CA ASP A 277 -37.60 9.35 -5.40
C ASP A 277 -36.40 8.51 -5.90
N PHE A 278 -35.40 8.24 -5.05
CA PHE A 278 -34.19 7.49 -5.42
C PHE A 278 -33.87 6.37 -4.43
N SER A 279 -33.71 5.15 -4.94
CA SER A 279 -33.20 4.01 -4.19
C SER A 279 -32.27 3.16 -5.06
N LEU A 280 -31.26 2.55 -4.42
CA LEU A 280 -30.32 1.64 -5.11
C LEU A 280 -30.96 0.26 -5.30
N THR A 281 -30.79 -0.37 -6.45
CA THR A 281 -31.12 -1.80 -6.61
C THR A 281 -29.97 -2.68 -6.14
N THR A 282 -30.23 -3.97 -5.89
CA THR A 282 -29.18 -4.97 -5.60
C THR A 282 -28.09 -4.99 -6.69
N ASN A 283 -28.48 -4.85 -7.96
CA ASN A 283 -27.55 -4.76 -9.08
C ASN A 283 -26.67 -3.51 -9.00
N ASN A 284 -27.21 -2.37 -8.57
CA ASN A 284 -26.40 -1.16 -8.37
C ASN A 284 -25.36 -1.37 -7.25
N ILE A 285 -25.76 -1.99 -6.15
CA ILE A 285 -24.85 -2.30 -5.03
C ILE A 285 -23.73 -3.24 -5.52
N LYS A 286 -24.08 -4.29 -6.28
CA LYS A 286 -23.10 -5.20 -6.89
C LYS A 286 -22.11 -4.46 -7.80
N ALA A 287 -22.62 -3.59 -8.69
CA ALA A 287 -21.78 -2.80 -9.60
C ALA A 287 -20.78 -1.93 -8.82
N ILE A 288 -21.26 -1.16 -7.83
CA ILE A 288 -20.44 -0.24 -7.03
C ILE A 288 -19.35 -0.99 -6.25
N VAL A 289 -19.72 -2.07 -5.56
CA VAL A 289 -18.78 -2.82 -4.72
C VAL A 289 -17.74 -3.55 -5.56
N PHE A 290 -18.16 -4.18 -6.66
CA PHE A 290 -17.25 -4.86 -7.57
C PHE A 290 -16.28 -3.87 -8.25
N GLU A 291 -16.75 -2.68 -8.64
CA GLU A 291 -15.90 -1.60 -9.14
C GLU A 291 -14.84 -1.20 -8.11
N LEU A 292 -15.21 -1.06 -6.84
CA LEU A 292 -14.26 -0.69 -5.78
C LEU A 292 -13.12 -1.70 -5.64
N PHE A 293 -13.37 -3.01 -5.79
CA PHE A 293 -12.33 -4.04 -5.74
C PHE A 293 -11.28 -3.88 -6.84
N GLY A 294 -11.71 -3.65 -8.09
CA GLY A 294 -10.79 -3.39 -9.18
C GLY A 294 -10.07 -2.05 -9.01
N ALA A 295 -10.85 -0.98 -8.84
CA ALA A 295 -10.35 0.38 -8.82
C ALA A 295 -9.42 0.69 -7.64
N GLY A 296 -9.74 0.19 -6.44
CA GLY A 296 -8.94 0.43 -5.23
C GLY A 296 -7.65 -0.39 -5.17
N SER A 297 -7.69 -1.63 -5.66
CA SER A 297 -6.58 -2.58 -5.52
C SER A 297 -5.55 -2.43 -6.63
N GLU A 298 -5.99 -2.45 -7.89
CA GLU A 298 -5.08 -2.52 -9.05
C GLU A 298 -4.31 -1.20 -9.24
N THR A 299 -4.97 -0.05 -9.04
CA THR A 299 -4.32 1.25 -9.21
C THR A 299 -3.27 1.51 -8.14
N SER A 300 -3.60 1.27 -6.87
CA SER A 300 -2.69 1.50 -5.74
C SER A 300 -1.49 0.55 -5.76
N SER A 301 -1.72 -0.73 -6.10
CA SER A 301 -0.63 -1.70 -6.25
C SER A 301 0.32 -1.34 -7.41
N THR A 302 -0.22 -0.84 -8.53
CA THR A 302 0.58 -0.33 -9.65
C THR A 302 1.50 0.83 -9.21
N VAL A 303 0.98 1.78 -8.41
CA VAL A 303 1.79 2.90 -7.92
C VAL A 303 2.91 2.41 -6.99
N LEU A 304 2.61 1.50 -6.05
CA LEU A 304 3.61 0.92 -5.15
C LEU A 304 4.70 0.14 -5.92
N GLU A 305 4.29 -0.65 -6.91
CA GLU A 305 5.20 -1.37 -7.78
C GLU A 305 6.15 -0.41 -8.52
N TRP A 306 5.62 0.65 -9.15
CA TRP A 306 6.44 1.66 -9.81
C TRP A 306 7.33 2.43 -8.84
N ALA A 307 6.84 2.76 -7.64
CA ALA A 307 7.63 3.45 -6.62
C ALA A 307 8.86 2.63 -6.22
N ILE A 308 8.69 1.35 -5.85
CA ILE A 308 9.82 0.48 -5.50
C ILE A 308 10.76 0.28 -6.70
N SER A 309 10.22 0.16 -7.92
CA SER A 309 11.02 0.02 -9.14
C SER A 309 11.91 1.24 -9.40
N GLU A 310 11.36 2.44 -9.27
CA GLU A 310 12.12 3.68 -9.42
C GLU A 310 13.14 3.86 -8.29
N LEU A 311 12.79 3.50 -7.06
CA LEU A 311 13.74 3.55 -5.95
C LEU A 311 14.91 2.58 -6.15
N LEU A 312 14.64 1.34 -6.60
CA LEU A 312 15.67 0.36 -6.94
C LEU A 312 16.59 0.85 -8.06
N LYS A 313 16.03 1.49 -9.08
CA LYS A 313 16.79 2.09 -10.19
C LYS A 313 17.57 3.35 -9.78
N ASN A 314 17.15 4.02 -8.70
CA ASN A 314 17.76 5.25 -8.18
C ASN A 314 18.22 5.10 -6.71
N PRO A 315 19.34 4.40 -6.44
CA PRO A 315 19.80 4.11 -5.06
C PRO A 315 20.00 5.33 -4.17
N ARG A 316 20.36 6.48 -4.75
CA ARG A 316 20.48 7.76 -4.02
C ARG A 316 19.14 8.17 -3.39
N VAL A 317 18.06 8.04 -4.16
CA VAL A 317 16.71 8.40 -3.73
C VAL A 317 16.19 7.36 -2.73
N MET A 318 16.39 6.06 -3.00
CA MET A 318 16.11 4.98 -2.07
C MET A 318 16.73 5.24 -0.70
N LYS A 319 18.03 5.54 -0.66
CA LYS A 319 18.72 5.82 0.59
C LYS A 319 18.13 7.02 1.33
N LYS A 320 17.90 8.15 0.64
CA LYS A 320 17.33 9.36 1.26
C LYS A 320 15.94 9.10 1.88
N VAL A 321 15.07 8.37 1.18
CA VAL A 321 13.72 8.06 1.71
C VAL A 321 13.76 7.00 2.82
N GLN A 322 14.63 6.00 2.74
CA GLN A 322 14.83 5.04 3.84
C GLN A 322 15.39 5.72 5.08
N ASP A 323 16.35 6.64 4.93
CA ASP A 323 16.93 7.41 6.03
C ASP A 323 15.85 8.27 6.72
N GLU A 324 14.98 8.94 5.97
CA GLU A 324 13.83 9.69 6.51
C GLU A 324 12.88 8.76 7.30
N VAL A 325 12.40 7.71 6.65
CA VAL A 325 11.42 6.77 7.22
C VAL A 325 11.98 6.14 8.51
N ARG A 326 13.21 5.61 8.47
CA ARG A 326 13.84 4.97 9.64
C ARG A 326 14.15 5.95 10.76
N HIS A 327 14.46 7.20 10.43
CA HIS A 327 14.68 8.25 11.43
C HIS A 327 13.39 8.60 12.17
N ILE A 328 12.29 8.83 11.43
CA ILE A 328 11.01 9.24 12.01
C ILE A 328 10.39 8.14 12.88
N PHE A 329 10.58 6.87 12.50
CA PHE A 329 10.07 5.71 13.24
C PHE A 329 11.07 5.06 14.19
N LYS A 330 12.16 5.75 14.55
CA LYS A 330 13.15 5.23 15.51
C LYS A 330 12.49 5.00 16.88
N GLY A 331 12.52 3.77 17.40
CA GLY A 331 11.94 3.42 18.70
C GLY A 331 10.43 3.15 18.71
N THR A 332 9.76 3.13 17.56
CA THR A 332 8.34 2.76 17.41
C THR A 332 8.18 1.56 16.46
N GLU A 333 9.08 0.58 16.57
CA GLU A 333 9.32 -0.46 15.56
C GLU A 333 8.14 -1.43 15.35
N THR A 334 7.20 -1.45 16.30
CA THR A 334 5.99 -2.29 16.30
C THR A 334 4.71 -1.50 16.02
N LEU A 335 4.80 -0.17 15.87
CA LEU A 335 3.68 0.78 15.90
C LEU A 335 3.88 1.89 14.86
N ILE A 336 4.25 1.55 13.62
CA ILE A 336 4.12 2.51 12.52
C ILE A 336 2.63 2.80 12.37
N ASN A 337 2.25 3.99 12.81
CA ASN A 337 0.87 4.41 12.93
C ASN A 337 0.62 5.52 11.88
N GLU A 338 -0.56 5.54 11.24
CA GLU A 338 -0.79 6.48 10.12
C GLU A 338 -0.62 7.97 10.51
N GLU A 339 -0.81 8.33 11.78
CA GLU A 339 -0.58 9.69 12.29
C GLU A 339 0.87 10.18 12.09
N SER A 340 1.83 9.25 12.11
CA SER A 340 3.24 9.58 11.92
C SER A 340 3.63 9.71 10.44
N LEU A 341 2.80 9.20 9.52
CA LEU A 341 3.01 9.34 8.07
C LEU A 341 2.99 10.81 7.63
N ASP A 342 2.31 11.67 8.38
CA ASP A 342 2.22 13.08 8.04
C ASP A 342 3.58 13.78 8.00
N LYS A 343 4.54 13.29 8.78
CA LYS A 343 5.92 13.78 8.89
C LYS A 343 6.84 13.30 7.77
N LEU A 344 6.42 12.32 6.95
CA LEU A 344 7.24 11.73 5.88
C LEU A 344 7.18 12.61 4.62
N GLU A 345 7.78 13.79 4.68
CA GLU A 345 7.71 14.79 3.61
C GLU A 345 8.36 14.28 2.32
N TYR A 346 9.55 13.68 2.41
CA TYR A 346 10.28 13.19 1.25
C TYR A 346 9.63 11.94 0.64
N LEU A 347 9.06 11.04 1.45
CA LEU A 347 8.22 9.94 0.97
C LEU A 347 7.05 10.45 0.10
N LYS A 348 6.37 11.51 0.55
CA LYS A 348 5.28 12.14 -0.21
C LYS A 348 5.78 12.69 -1.55
N LEU A 349 7.00 13.24 -1.60
CA LEU A 349 7.62 13.68 -2.86
C LEU A 349 7.94 12.49 -3.79
N VAL A 350 8.41 11.37 -3.24
CA VAL A 350 8.65 10.12 -4.00
C VAL A 350 7.35 9.61 -4.63
N ILE A 351 6.26 9.59 -3.87
CA ILE A 351 4.93 9.19 -4.39
C ILE A 351 4.46 10.14 -5.48
N LYS A 352 4.64 11.45 -5.28
CA LYS A 352 4.27 12.48 -6.25
C LYS A 352 5.02 12.35 -7.57
N GLU A 353 6.33 12.10 -7.50
CA GLU A 353 7.17 11.86 -8.68
C GLU A 353 6.85 10.52 -9.36
N THR A 354 6.52 9.49 -8.58
CA THR A 354 6.03 8.21 -9.10
C THR A 354 4.74 8.41 -9.89
N LEU A 355 3.76 9.15 -9.36
CA LEU A 355 2.49 9.42 -10.04
C LEU A 355 2.66 10.31 -11.30
N ARG A 356 3.67 11.21 -11.31
CA ARG A 356 4.00 12.02 -12.49
C ARG A 356 4.52 11.15 -13.63
N LEU A 357 5.48 10.27 -13.34
CA LEU A 357 6.12 9.41 -14.33
C LEU A 357 5.27 8.20 -14.69
N HIS A 358 4.56 7.62 -13.73
CA HIS A 358 3.83 6.38 -13.92
C HIS A 358 2.36 6.53 -13.51
N PRO A 359 1.59 7.43 -14.16
CA PRO A 359 0.17 7.56 -13.87
C PRO A 359 -0.54 6.24 -14.23
N PRO A 360 -1.29 5.60 -13.31
CA PRO A 360 -1.95 4.33 -13.59
C PRO A 360 -2.83 4.37 -14.84
N PHE A 361 -3.52 5.48 -15.09
CA PHE A 361 -4.30 5.72 -16.30
C PHE A 361 -3.62 6.78 -17.19
N PRO A 362 -2.67 6.39 -18.08
CA PRO A 362 -1.91 7.34 -18.88
C PRO A 362 -2.76 8.19 -19.84
N LEU A 363 -3.91 7.65 -20.31
CA LEU A 363 -4.89 8.36 -21.15
C LEU A 363 -6.13 8.84 -20.40
N SER A 364 -6.14 8.75 -19.06
CA SER A 364 -7.32 8.95 -18.20
C SER A 364 -8.52 8.05 -18.59
N VAL A 365 -9.59 8.08 -17.80
CA VAL A 365 -10.85 7.39 -18.15
C VAL A 365 -11.59 8.25 -19.21
N PRO A 366 -12.05 7.67 -20.34
CA PRO A 366 -12.60 8.42 -21.46
C PRO A 366 -13.81 9.28 -21.06
N ARG A 367 -13.86 10.49 -21.59
CA ARG A 367 -14.99 11.42 -21.48
C ARG A 367 -15.76 11.46 -22.79
N GLU A 368 -16.98 11.99 -22.75
CA GLU A 368 -17.79 12.25 -23.93
C GLU A 368 -18.41 13.65 -23.82
N SER A 369 -18.44 14.40 -24.93
CA SER A 369 -19.17 15.67 -24.99
C SER A 369 -20.68 15.45 -25.02
N ILE A 370 -21.40 16.19 -24.18
CA ILE A 370 -22.88 16.16 -24.14
C ILE A 370 -23.44 16.94 -25.32
N GLU A 371 -22.90 18.13 -25.57
CA GLU A 371 -23.31 19.05 -26.63
C GLU A 371 -22.09 19.56 -27.39
N ARG A 372 -22.32 20.31 -28.46
CA ARG A 372 -21.27 21.03 -29.18
C ARG A 372 -20.63 22.05 -28.23
N CYS A 373 -19.31 22.11 -28.17
CA CYS A 373 -18.58 23.14 -27.42
C CYS A 373 -17.30 23.55 -28.14
N GLU A 374 -16.64 24.60 -27.67
CA GLU A 374 -15.36 25.06 -28.19
C GLU A 374 -14.28 24.87 -27.12
N ILE A 375 -13.09 24.43 -27.54
CA ILE A 375 -11.89 24.33 -26.70
C ILE A 375 -10.75 24.99 -27.48
N ASP A 376 -10.17 26.05 -26.92
CA ASP A 376 -9.02 26.75 -27.50
C ASP A 376 -9.22 27.18 -28.97
N GLY A 377 -10.42 27.64 -29.33
CA GLY A 377 -10.78 28.01 -30.71
C GLY A 377 -11.20 26.84 -31.60
N TYR A 378 -11.13 25.60 -31.10
CA TYR A 378 -11.51 24.40 -31.84
C TYR A 378 -12.91 23.92 -31.47
N GLU A 379 -13.72 23.67 -32.49
CA GLU A 379 -15.07 23.14 -32.31
C GLU A 379 -15.05 21.63 -32.02
N ILE A 380 -15.70 21.23 -30.93
CA ILE A 380 -15.90 19.84 -30.50
C ILE A 380 -17.38 19.48 -30.67
N PRO A 381 -17.74 18.60 -31.62
CA PRO A 381 -19.11 18.13 -31.79
C PRO A 381 -19.65 17.39 -30.56
N SER A 382 -20.98 17.30 -30.43
CA SER A 382 -21.63 16.41 -29.45
C SER A 382 -21.23 14.95 -29.72
N LYS A 383 -21.21 14.10 -28.68
CA LYS A 383 -20.85 12.67 -28.75
C LYS A 383 -19.41 12.40 -29.21
N THR A 384 -18.51 13.37 -29.04
CA THR A 384 -17.08 13.20 -29.28
C THR A 384 -16.41 12.61 -28.05
N ARG A 385 -15.65 11.52 -28.24
CA ARG A 385 -14.87 10.90 -27.16
C ARG A 385 -13.65 11.77 -26.87
N ILE A 386 -13.28 11.92 -25.60
CA ILE A 386 -12.12 12.73 -25.19
C ILE A 386 -11.21 11.89 -24.30
N PHE A 387 -9.93 11.82 -24.67
CA PHE A 387 -8.86 11.28 -23.82
C PHE A 387 -7.91 12.40 -23.40
N ILE A 388 -7.46 12.35 -22.15
CA ILE A 388 -6.46 13.27 -21.62
C ILE A 388 -5.19 12.45 -21.41
N ASN A 389 -4.15 12.76 -22.18
CA ASN A 389 -2.86 12.10 -22.11
C ASN A 389 -2.05 12.64 -20.93
N ALA A 390 -2.40 12.19 -19.72
CA ALA A 390 -1.71 12.53 -18.48
C ALA A 390 -0.22 12.12 -18.55
N TRP A 391 0.12 11.05 -19.26
CA TRP A 391 1.50 10.62 -19.47
C TRP A 391 2.31 11.66 -20.26
N ALA A 392 1.74 12.22 -21.33
CA ALA A 392 2.40 13.28 -22.12
C ALA A 392 2.55 14.57 -21.31
N ILE A 393 1.50 14.98 -20.58
CA ILE A 393 1.53 16.18 -19.74
C ILE A 393 2.59 16.04 -18.64
N GLY A 394 2.64 14.88 -17.98
CA GLY A 394 3.63 14.54 -16.96
C GLY A 394 5.07 14.52 -17.47
N ARG A 395 5.29 14.42 -18.79
CA ARG A 395 6.62 14.39 -19.44
C ARG A 395 6.91 15.58 -20.34
N SER A 396 6.05 16.59 -20.35
CA SER A 396 6.27 17.74 -21.21
C SER A 396 7.43 18.60 -20.69
N PRO A 397 8.46 18.89 -21.52
CA PRO A 397 9.56 19.78 -21.14
C PRO A 397 9.08 21.22 -20.93
N LYS A 398 7.85 21.56 -21.34
CA LYS A 398 7.20 22.85 -21.06
C LYS A 398 6.97 23.07 -19.55
N TYR A 399 6.66 22.00 -18.81
CA TYR A 399 6.33 22.09 -17.38
C TYR A 399 7.40 21.46 -16.48
N TRP A 400 8.18 20.49 -17.01
CA TRP A 400 9.07 19.66 -16.20
C TRP A 400 10.51 19.72 -16.70
N THR A 401 11.43 20.17 -15.84
CA THR A 401 12.87 20.11 -16.13
C THR A 401 13.35 18.66 -16.08
N ASN A 402 14.04 18.19 -17.13
CA ASN A 402 14.48 16.80 -17.29
C ASN A 402 13.31 15.81 -17.06
N PRO A 403 12.28 15.82 -17.92
CA PRO A 403 11.00 15.17 -17.67
C PRO A 403 11.09 13.65 -17.48
N GLU A 404 12.04 12.99 -18.13
CA GLU A 404 12.22 11.53 -18.03
C GLU A 404 12.97 11.09 -16.76
N LYS A 405 13.60 12.02 -16.03
CA LYS A 405 14.38 11.70 -14.83
C LYS A 405 13.47 11.62 -13.61
N PHE A 406 13.54 10.50 -12.89
CA PHE A 406 12.97 10.35 -11.55
C PHE A 406 13.73 11.24 -10.55
N ASN A 407 13.12 12.35 -10.16
CA ASN A 407 13.73 13.37 -9.30
C ASN A 407 12.69 13.97 -8.34
N PRO A 408 12.41 13.31 -7.19
CA PRO A 408 11.46 13.80 -6.21
C PRO A 408 11.73 15.22 -5.71
N GLU A 409 13.01 15.62 -5.65
CA GLU A 409 13.43 16.96 -5.21
C GLU A 409 12.82 18.11 -6.03
N ARG A 410 12.31 17.84 -7.24
CA ARG A 410 11.60 18.87 -8.04
C ARG A 410 10.36 19.41 -7.33
N PHE A 411 9.87 18.74 -6.30
CA PHE A 411 8.69 19.10 -5.55
C PHE A 411 8.98 19.74 -4.18
N GLU A 412 10.23 19.82 -3.72
CA GLU A 412 10.58 20.38 -2.39
C GLU A 412 10.11 21.85 -2.23
N GLU A 413 10.22 22.64 -3.30
CA GLU A 413 9.80 24.06 -3.32
C GLU A 413 8.67 24.33 -4.33
N SER A 414 7.92 23.29 -4.71
CA SER A 414 6.84 23.40 -5.70
C SER A 414 5.47 23.33 -5.05
N SER A 415 4.58 24.26 -5.40
CA SER A 415 3.17 24.21 -5.01
C SER A 415 2.35 23.21 -5.83
N ILE A 416 2.90 22.65 -6.92
CA ILE A 416 2.19 21.74 -7.83
C ILE A 416 1.73 20.51 -7.05
N ASP A 417 0.45 20.15 -7.17
CA ASP A 417 -0.17 19.04 -6.43
C ASP A 417 -1.22 18.31 -7.28
N PHE A 418 -1.38 17.01 -7.06
CA PHE A 418 -2.28 16.13 -7.81
C PHE A 418 -3.75 16.24 -7.37
N LYS A 419 -4.09 17.16 -6.46
CA LYS A 419 -5.44 17.39 -5.93
C LYS A 419 -6.42 18.08 -6.92
N GLY A 420 -6.09 18.07 -8.21
CA GLY A 420 -6.96 18.52 -9.30
C GLY A 420 -6.94 20.02 -9.59
N MET A 421 -6.10 20.81 -8.91
CA MET A 421 -5.97 22.26 -9.17
C MET A 421 -4.80 22.61 -10.10
N HIS A 422 -3.77 21.76 -10.14
CA HIS A 422 -2.62 21.90 -11.02
C HIS A 422 -2.75 20.89 -12.16
N PHE A 423 -2.80 21.38 -13.39
CA PHE A 423 -3.11 20.56 -14.57
C PHE A 423 -1.86 19.92 -15.19
N GLU A 424 -0.68 20.32 -14.72
CA GLU A 424 0.62 19.74 -15.01
C GLU A 424 0.76 18.35 -14.36
N LEU A 425 0.03 18.09 -13.27
CA LEU A 425 0.06 16.84 -12.51
C LEU A 425 -1.37 16.34 -12.22
N ILE A 426 -1.91 15.47 -13.09
CA ILE A 426 -3.31 15.02 -13.05
C ILE A 426 -3.51 13.48 -12.99
N PRO A 427 -2.74 12.74 -12.17
CA PRO A 427 -2.87 11.27 -12.09
C PRO A 427 -4.26 10.81 -11.59
N PHE A 428 -4.97 11.67 -10.86
CA PHE A 428 -6.33 11.42 -10.36
C PHE A 428 -7.42 12.15 -11.18
N GLY A 429 -7.05 12.79 -12.28
CA GLY A 429 -7.92 13.69 -13.04
C GLY A 429 -8.26 14.98 -12.30
N SER A 430 -9.33 15.65 -12.73
CA SER A 430 -9.84 16.90 -12.13
C SER A 430 -11.34 17.09 -12.42
N GLY A 431 -11.94 18.08 -11.76
CA GLY A 431 -13.34 18.48 -11.91
C GLY A 431 -14.34 17.48 -11.34
N ARG A 432 -15.56 17.50 -11.88
CA ARG A 432 -16.69 16.62 -11.48
C ARG A 432 -16.36 15.12 -11.42
N ARG A 433 -15.42 14.66 -12.24
CA ARG A 433 -15.01 13.25 -12.38
C ARG A 433 -13.65 12.95 -11.75
N ILE A 434 -13.14 13.83 -10.88
CA ILE A 434 -11.92 13.56 -10.10
C ILE A 434 -12.07 12.25 -9.32
N CYS A 435 -10.97 11.50 -9.19
CA CYS A 435 -10.96 10.21 -8.50
C CYS A 435 -11.59 10.32 -7.11
N LEU A 436 -12.58 9.46 -6.84
CA LEU A 436 -13.27 9.41 -5.56
C LEU A 436 -12.39 8.76 -4.48
N GLY A 437 -11.59 7.77 -4.86
CA GLY A 437 -10.73 6.98 -3.97
C GLY A 437 -9.37 7.61 -3.66
N MET A 438 -9.10 8.86 -4.08
CA MET A 438 -7.77 9.49 -3.94
C MET A 438 -7.26 9.49 -2.49
N GLY A 439 -8.11 9.86 -1.52
CA GLY A 439 -7.72 9.89 -0.11
C GLY A 439 -7.36 8.51 0.44
N LEU A 440 -8.19 7.50 0.17
CA LEU A 440 -7.95 6.12 0.59
C LEU A 440 -6.70 5.53 -0.07
N GLY A 441 -6.55 5.73 -1.39
CA GLY A 441 -5.42 5.23 -2.16
C GLY A 441 -4.09 5.81 -1.68
N ILE A 442 -4.00 7.14 -1.51
CA ILE A 442 -2.77 7.79 -1.01
C ILE A 442 -2.44 7.34 0.41
N ALA A 443 -3.41 7.30 1.33
CA ALA A 443 -3.17 6.81 2.70
C ALA A 443 -2.62 5.37 2.72
N THR A 444 -3.17 4.50 1.85
CA THR A 444 -2.71 3.10 1.75
C THR A 444 -1.32 3.01 1.13
N ILE A 445 -1.04 3.77 0.07
CA ILE A 445 0.27 3.82 -0.58
C ILE A 445 1.34 4.32 0.40
N GLU A 446 1.07 5.40 1.12
CA GLU A 446 2.00 5.97 2.11
C GLU A 446 2.32 4.96 3.21
N LEU A 447 1.30 4.31 3.78
CA LEU A 447 1.48 3.29 4.83
C LEU A 447 2.33 2.12 4.34
N VAL A 448 1.94 1.49 3.22
CA VAL A 448 2.62 0.29 2.72
C VAL A 448 4.05 0.61 2.29
N LEU A 449 4.27 1.74 1.60
CA LEU A 449 5.62 2.13 1.17
C LEU A 449 6.51 2.44 2.37
N ALA A 450 6.01 3.17 3.38
CA ALA A 450 6.75 3.45 4.60
C ALA A 450 7.16 2.15 5.32
N MET A 451 6.23 1.21 5.50
CA MET A 451 6.49 -0.08 6.13
C MET A 451 7.55 -0.90 5.38
N LEU A 452 7.48 -0.91 4.05
CA LEU A 452 8.44 -1.62 3.21
C LEU A 452 9.85 -1.01 3.29
N LEU A 453 9.96 0.33 3.30
CA LEU A 453 11.24 1.04 3.38
C LEU A 453 11.84 0.99 4.78
N TYR A 454 11.00 0.94 5.81
CA TYR A 454 11.41 0.80 7.19
C TYR A 454 12.03 -0.57 7.45
N HIS A 455 11.28 -1.64 7.17
CA HIS A 455 11.66 -3.00 7.58
C HIS A 455 12.63 -3.69 6.63
N PHE A 456 12.80 -3.24 5.39
CA PHE A 456 13.60 -3.95 4.40
C PHE A 456 14.59 -3.04 3.68
N ASP A 457 15.78 -3.59 3.46
CA ASP A 457 16.63 -3.23 2.33
C ASP A 457 16.27 -4.13 1.14
N TRP A 458 16.47 -3.64 -0.08
CA TRP A 458 16.01 -4.32 -1.29
C TRP A 458 17.18 -4.63 -2.23
N LYS A 459 17.22 -5.85 -2.76
CA LYS A 459 18.17 -6.26 -3.79
C LYS A 459 17.47 -6.84 -4.99
N LEU A 460 18.07 -6.67 -6.17
CA LEU A 460 17.65 -7.36 -7.38
C LEU A 460 18.25 -8.78 -7.40
N PRO A 461 17.52 -9.76 -7.95
CA PRO A 461 18.03 -11.12 -8.12
C PRO A 461 19.20 -11.16 -9.11
N ASN A 462 20.03 -12.21 -9.01
CA ASN A 462 21.11 -12.54 -9.96
C ASN A 462 22.22 -11.48 -10.10
N GLY A 463 22.37 -10.55 -9.15
CA GLY A 463 23.43 -9.54 -9.21
C GLY A 463 23.22 -8.49 -10.31
N THR A 464 22.01 -8.40 -10.86
CA THR A 464 21.64 -7.37 -11.85
C THR A 464 21.81 -5.98 -11.26
N GLY A 465 22.43 -5.09 -12.05
CA GLY A 465 22.64 -3.71 -11.65
C GLY A 465 21.33 -2.90 -11.68
N PRO A 466 21.21 -1.79 -10.93
CA PRO A 466 20.04 -0.91 -10.96
C PRO A 466 19.60 -0.46 -12.37
N GLN A 467 20.56 -0.28 -13.29
CA GLN A 467 20.30 0.18 -14.65
C GLN A 467 19.74 -0.90 -15.58
N GLU A 468 19.88 -2.17 -15.21
CA GLU A 468 19.38 -3.32 -15.97
C GLU A 468 17.94 -3.69 -15.58
N LEU A 469 17.36 -3.00 -14.60
CA LEU A 469 15.97 -3.20 -14.21
C LEU A 469 15.03 -2.83 -15.37
N ASP A 470 14.24 -3.80 -15.81
CA ASP A 470 13.21 -3.61 -16.81
C ASP A 470 12.14 -2.62 -16.34
N MET A 471 11.95 -1.54 -17.10
CA MET A 471 10.97 -0.48 -16.82
C MET A 471 9.92 -0.40 -17.95
N GLU A 472 9.74 -1.47 -18.73
CA GLU A 472 8.69 -1.52 -19.75
C GLU A 472 7.29 -1.56 -19.13
N GLU A 473 6.37 -0.86 -19.77
CA GLU A 473 4.95 -0.80 -19.41
C GLU A 473 4.16 -1.87 -20.19
N THR A 474 3.10 -2.40 -19.58
CA THR A 474 2.16 -3.29 -20.27
C THR A 474 1.19 -2.52 -21.17
N PHE A 475 0.69 -3.19 -22.21
CA PHE A 475 -0.42 -2.66 -22.99
C PHE A 475 -1.75 -2.90 -22.26
N GLY A 476 -2.53 -1.84 -22.04
CA GLY A 476 -3.84 -1.96 -21.41
C GLY A 476 -4.40 -0.63 -20.93
N ILE A 477 -5.50 -0.71 -20.19
CA ILE A 477 -6.16 0.45 -19.55
C ILE A 477 -5.27 1.03 -18.43
N ILE A 478 -4.61 0.14 -17.67
CA ILE A 478 -3.72 0.49 -16.57
C ILE A 478 -2.27 0.22 -16.99
N SER A 479 -1.42 1.24 -16.85
CA SER A 479 0.02 1.17 -17.17
C SER A 479 0.80 0.50 -16.05
N ARG A 480 0.66 -0.83 -15.94
CA ARG A 480 1.48 -1.67 -15.04
C ARG A 480 2.86 -1.92 -15.62
N ARG A 481 3.78 -2.45 -14.82
CA ARG A 481 4.99 -3.06 -15.36
C ARG A 481 4.60 -4.22 -16.29
N LYS A 482 5.38 -4.38 -17.36
CA LYS A 482 5.23 -5.50 -18.29
C LYS A 482 5.60 -6.84 -17.66
N ASN A 483 6.68 -6.83 -16.88
CA ASN A 483 7.17 -7.98 -16.14
C ASN A 483 7.10 -7.71 -14.64
N ASP A 484 6.64 -8.71 -13.88
CA ASP A 484 6.56 -8.63 -12.42
C ASP A 484 7.93 -8.29 -11.79
N LEU A 485 7.91 -7.39 -10.81
CA LEU A 485 9.03 -7.02 -9.98
C LEU A 485 9.39 -8.17 -9.03
N LYS A 486 10.47 -8.88 -9.36
CA LYS A 486 11.09 -9.88 -8.49
C LYS A 486 12.26 -9.27 -7.75
N VAL A 487 12.29 -9.43 -6.43
CA VAL A 487 13.28 -8.80 -5.53
C VAL A 487 13.66 -9.74 -4.39
N ILE A 488 14.74 -9.41 -3.70
CA ILE A 488 15.17 -10.06 -2.48
C ILE A 488 15.00 -9.05 -1.33
N PRO A 489 14.04 -9.25 -0.42
CA PRO A 489 13.93 -8.45 0.79
C PRO A 489 15.05 -8.86 1.75
N ILE A 490 15.76 -7.89 2.28
CA ILE A 490 16.75 -8.09 3.34
C ILE A 490 16.21 -7.38 4.57
N LEU A 491 15.90 -8.13 5.62
CA LEU A 491 15.40 -7.56 6.86
C LEU A 491 16.40 -6.52 7.36
N SER A 492 15.94 -5.28 7.52
CA SER A 492 16.71 -4.22 8.12
C SER A 492 16.90 -4.60 9.59
N THR A 493 18.04 -5.21 9.91
CA THR A 493 18.39 -5.52 11.29
C THR A 493 18.39 -4.25 12.11
N PHE A 494 17.97 -4.35 13.38
CA PHE A 494 18.01 -3.25 14.35
C PHE A 494 19.24 -2.38 14.17
N SER A 495 19.08 -1.06 14.26
CA SER A 495 20.18 -0.11 14.21
C SER A 495 21.27 -0.59 15.16
N GLY A 496 22.44 -0.85 14.60
CA GLY A 496 23.59 -1.35 15.32
C GLY A 496 24.84 -0.67 14.79
N PRO A 497 25.88 -0.51 15.61
CA PRO A 497 27.14 0.01 15.13
C PRO A 497 27.71 -0.89 14.01
N PRO A 498 28.46 -0.31 13.05
CA PRO A 498 29.00 -1.07 11.92
C PRO A 498 29.88 -2.22 12.41
N LYS A 499 29.74 -3.37 11.76
CA LYS A 499 30.44 -4.62 12.12
C LYS A 499 31.66 -4.84 11.21
N LEU A 500 32.73 -5.38 11.78
CA LEU A 500 33.89 -5.83 11.01
C LEU A 500 33.71 -7.28 10.53
N PRO A 501 34.34 -7.68 9.41
CA PRO A 501 34.39 -9.09 9.01
C PRO A 501 34.94 -9.97 10.14
N LEU A 502 34.41 -11.20 10.27
CA LEU A 502 34.80 -12.26 11.22
C LEU A 502 34.55 -11.97 12.71
N ILE A 503 34.95 -10.80 13.23
CA ILE A 503 34.84 -10.47 14.66
C ILE A 503 33.56 -9.69 15.01
N GLY A 504 32.86 -9.18 14.00
CA GLY A 504 31.65 -8.39 14.17
C GLY A 504 31.88 -7.12 14.99
N ASN A 505 31.10 -6.94 16.04
CA ASN A 505 31.09 -5.81 16.96
C ASN A 505 31.96 -6.02 18.22
N LEU A 506 32.71 -7.13 18.33
CA LEU A 506 33.61 -7.37 19.48
C LEU A 506 34.60 -6.22 19.69
N HIS A 507 35.09 -5.62 18.61
CA HIS A 507 36.02 -4.49 18.64
C HIS A 507 35.46 -3.23 19.34
N GLN A 508 34.13 -3.06 19.36
CA GLN A 508 33.47 -1.94 20.07
C GLN A 508 33.32 -2.20 21.56
N LEU A 509 33.36 -3.47 21.98
CA LEU A 509 33.27 -3.87 23.39
C LEU A 509 34.65 -4.12 24.00
N ALA A 510 35.65 -4.44 23.18
CA ALA A 510 37.03 -4.68 23.59
C ALA A 510 37.77 -3.37 23.88
N SER A 511 37.41 -2.71 24.98
CA SER A 511 38.13 -1.54 25.51
C SER A 511 38.91 -1.91 26.76
N LYS A 512 40.19 -1.49 26.85
CA LYS A 512 40.99 -1.64 28.07
C LYS A 512 40.54 -0.69 29.19
N THR A 513 39.87 0.41 28.84
CA THR A 513 39.54 1.51 29.76
C THR A 513 38.05 1.58 30.09
N THR A 514 37.20 0.93 29.30
CA THR A 514 35.73 1.01 29.44
C THR A 514 35.15 -0.38 29.54
N LEU A 515 34.38 -0.63 30.61
CA LEU A 515 33.73 -1.92 30.82
C LEU A 515 32.64 -2.17 29.75
N PRO A 516 32.42 -3.42 29.31
CA PRO A 516 31.49 -3.74 28.24
C PRO A 516 30.07 -3.20 28.46
N HIS A 517 29.52 -3.30 29.67
CA HIS A 517 28.18 -2.79 29.97
C HIS A 517 28.06 -1.26 29.83
N ARG A 518 29.12 -0.50 30.10
CA ARG A 518 29.14 0.96 29.88
C ARG A 518 29.22 1.28 28.39
N ARG A 519 30.03 0.53 27.63
CA ARG A 519 30.05 0.64 26.16
C ARG A 519 28.69 0.33 25.55
N LEU A 520 27.99 -0.68 26.05
CA LEU A 520 26.64 -0.99 25.60
C LEU A 520 25.67 0.17 25.88
N ALA A 521 25.75 0.81 27.04
CA ALA A 521 24.94 2.00 27.33
C ALA A 521 25.28 3.20 26.42
N GLU A 522 26.56 3.44 26.15
CA GLU A 522 27.01 4.48 25.20
C GLU A 522 26.54 4.18 23.77
N LEU A 523 26.60 2.92 23.34
CA LEU A 523 26.10 2.51 22.03
C LEU A 523 24.57 2.66 21.94
N ALA A 524 23.85 2.34 23.02
CA ALA A 524 22.40 2.50 23.07
C ALA A 524 21.96 3.96 22.97
N SER A 525 22.73 4.92 23.52
CA SER A 525 22.39 6.35 23.38
C SER A 525 22.52 6.85 21.93
N VAL A 526 23.37 6.22 21.13
CA VAL A 526 23.58 6.55 19.70
C VAL A 526 22.62 5.75 18.82
N HIS A 527 22.60 4.43 18.97
CA HIS A 527 21.93 3.50 18.06
C HIS A 527 20.49 3.20 18.47
N GLY A 528 20.05 3.57 19.67
CA GLY A 528 18.70 3.37 20.16
C GLY A 528 18.60 2.33 21.28
N PRO A 529 17.43 2.24 21.93
CA PRO A 529 17.21 1.38 23.09
C PRO A 529 17.17 -0.12 22.76
N ILE A 530 17.00 -0.47 21.48
CA ILE A 530 17.15 -1.82 20.98
C ILE A 530 18.19 -1.79 19.85
N MET A 531 19.22 -2.62 19.96
CA MET A 531 20.28 -2.64 18.95
C MET A 531 20.79 -4.05 18.71
N HIS A 532 21.18 -4.33 17.47
CA HIS A 532 21.80 -5.59 17.10
C HIS A 532 23.32 -5.47 17.16
N LEU A 533 23.95 -6.45 17.81
CA LEU A 533 25.38 -6.66 17.79
C LEU A 533 25.67 -8.08 17.30
N ARG A 534 26.67 -8.20 16.44
CA ARG A 534 27.25 -9.48 16.03
C ARG A 534 28.52 -9.72 16.85
N LEU A 535 28.50 -10.59 17.85
CA LEU A 535 29.68 -10.89 18.67
C LEU A 535 30.39 -12.13 18.11
N GLY A 536 31.34 -11.91 17.19
CA GLY A 536 31.90 -13.00 16.37
C GLY A 536 30.85 -13.60 15.45
N GLU A 537 30.51 -14.88 15.66
CA GLU A 537 29.43 -15.56 14.93
C GLU A 537 28.07 -15.46 15.63
N VAL A 538 28.01 -14.94 16.86
CA VAL A 538 26.79 -14.91 17.66
C VAL A 538 25.98 -13.66 17.34
N SER A 539 24.69 -13.85 17.07
CA SER A 539 23.70 -12.79 16.92
C SER A 539 23.19 -12.37 18.30
N THR A 540 23.28 -11.09 18.65
CA THR A 540 22.91 -10.59 19.98
C THR A 540 22.07 -9.33 19.84
N VAL A 541 20.90 -9.31 20.50
CA VAL A 541 20.08 -8.10 20.63
C VAL A 541 20.31 -7.54 22.03
N ILE A 542 20.62 -6.25 22.10
CA ILE A 542 20.82 -5.52 23.34
C ILE A 542 19.59 -4.66 23.60
N ILE A 543 19.06 -4.77 24.81
CA ILE A 543 17.89 -4.02 25.28
C ILE A 543 18.33 -3.08 26.37
N SER A 544 18.02 -1.79 26.23
CA SER A 544 18.49 -0.72 27.10
C SER A 544 17.38 0.26 27.52
N SER A 545 16.11 -0.09 27.34
CA SER A 545 14.96 0.65 27.89
C SER A 545 14.06 -0.22 28.77
N ALA A 546 13.36 0.42 29.70
CA ALA A 546 12.43 -0.25 30.62
C ALA A 546 11.20 -0.79 29.88
N GLU A 547 10.73 -0.07 28.86
CA GLU A 547 9.59 -0.44 28.02
C GLU A 547 9.89 -1.72 27.25
N MET A 548 11.04 -1.80 26.58
CA MET A 548 11.45 -3.00 25.83
C MET A 548 11.81 -4.16 26.76
N ALA A 549 12.42 -3.86 27.90
CA ALA A 549 12.66 -4.84 28.95
C ALA A 549 11.35 -5.49 29.43
N LYS A 550 10.26 -4.71 29.57
CA LYS A 550 8.92 -5.23 29.89
C LYS A 550 8.36 -6.10 28.76
N GLU A 551 8.51 -5.69 27.50
CA GLU A 551 8.07 -6.50 26.35
C GLU A 551 8.75 -7.87 26.32
N VAL A 552 10.06 -7.92 26.58
CA VAL A 552 10.82 -9.18 26.55
C VAL A 552 10.62 -10.04 27.79
N MET A 553 10.61 -9.44 28.97
CA MET A 553 10.54 -10.18 30.24
C MET A 553 9.12 -10.48 30.70
N LYS A 554 8.08 -9.89 30.07
CA LYS A 554 6.68 -10.08 30.47
C LYS A 554 5.76 -10.44 29.31
N THR A 555 5.75 -9.67 28.23
CA THR A 555 4.81 -9.91 27.12
C THR A 555 5.19 -11.15 26.32
N HIS A 556 6.49 -11.34 26.06
CA HIS A 556 7.04 -12.42 25.24
C HIS A 556 7.93 -13.39 26.05
N ASP A 557 7.74 -13.46 27.36
CA ASP A 557 8.61 -14.21 28.27
C ASP A 557 8.71 -15.70 27.89
N ALA A 558 7.60 -16.32 27.52
CA ALA A 558 7.55 -17.72 27.09
C ALA A 558 8.44 -18.01 25.88
N LEU A 559 8.64 -17.04 24.99
CA LEU A 559 9.48 -17.17 23.79
C LEU A 559 10.95 -16.87 24.06
N LEU A 560 11.25 -16.03 25.07
CA LEU A 560 12.56 -15.41 25.27
C LEU A 560 13.24 -15.80 26.61
N CYS A 561 12.60 -16.63 27.43
CA CYS A 561 13.12 -17.01 28.75
C CYS A 561 14.27 -18.03 28.72
N ASN A 562 14.52 -18.69 27.58
CA ASN A 562 15.54 -19.73 27.50
C ASN A 562 16.97 -19.16 27.68
N ARG A 563 17.87 -19.95 28.27
CA ARG A 563 19.26 -19.56 28.50
C ARG A 563 20.17 -20.11 27.38
N PRO A 564 21.14 -19.32 26.89
CA PRO A 564 22.09 -19.81 25.89
C PRO A 564 23.00 -20.89 26.48
N SER A 565 23.36 -21.88 25.67
CA SER A 565 24.33 -22.90 26.03
C SER A 565 25.73 -22.28 26.00
N ILE A 566 26.33 -22.09 27.17
CA ILE A 566 27.68 -21.54 27.34
C ILE A 566 28.54 -22.60 28.04
N LEU A 567 29.81 -22.72 27.64
CA LEU A 567 30.73 -23.75 28.14
C LEU A 567 30.94 -23.68 29.67
N MET A 568 31.08 -22.47 30.23
CA MET A 568 31.33 -22.30 31.67
C MET A 568 30.24 -22.97 32.53
N PRO A 569 28.93 -22.67 32.36
CA PRO A 569 27.88 -23.36 33.11
C PRO A 569 27.84 -24.87 32.88
N GLN A 570 28.18 -25.34 31.68
CA GLN A 570 28.25 -26.77 31.40
C GLN A 570 29.33 -27.48 32.20
N VAL A 571 30.47 -26.83 32.40
CA VAL A 571 31.59 -27.39 33.15
C VAL A 571 31.40 -27.19 34.66
N VAL A 572 31.10 -25.98 35.10
CA VAL A 572 31.07 -25.60 36.52
C VAL A 572 29.78 -26.06 37.22
N PHE A 573 28.65 -26.04 36.52
CA PHE A 573 27.34 -26.35 37.09
C PHE A 573 26.78 -27.68 36.56
N TYR A 574 27.66 -28.66 36.32
CA TYR A 574 27.29 -30.02 35.97
C TYR A 574 26.26 -30.06 34.84
N ASN A 575 26.69 -29.63 33.65
CA ASN A 575 25.85 -29.51 32.47
C ASN A 575 24.70 -28.49 32.61
N SER A 576 24.96 -27.33 33.23
CA SER A 576 23.97 -26.26 33.43
C SER A 576 22.72 -26.73 34.19
N SER A 577 22.92 -27.48 35.28
CA SER A 577 21.83 -27.96 36.14
C SER A 577 21.48 -27.00 37.29
N ASP A 578 22.16 -25.85 37.38
CA ASP A 578 21.87 -24.83 38.38
C ASP A 578 20.59 -24.03 38.05
N ILE A 579 19.98 -23.41 39.07
CA ILE A 579 18.73 -22.66 38.90
C ILE A 579 18.87 -21.38 38.04
N ALA A 580 20.07 -20.82 37.89
CA ALA A 580 20.28 -19.52 37.28
C ALA A 580 20.55 -19.60 35.77
N LEU A 581 21.32 -20.59 35.34
CA LEU A 581 21.82 -20.74 33.97
C LEU A 581 21.25 -21.98 33.25
N CYS A 582 20.48 -22.83 33.93
CA CYS A 582 19.80 -23.96 33.29
C CYS A 582 18.83 -23.51 32.19
N PRO A 583 18.81 -24.20 31.04
CA PRO A 583 17.81 -23.99 29.99
C PRO A 583 16.37 -24.10 30.51
N TYR A 584 15.48 -23.31 29.93
CA TYR A 584 14.07 -23.33 30.33
C TYR A 584 13.43 -24.66 29.90
N GLY A 585 12.77 -25.33 30.84
CA GLY A 585 12.12 -26.63 30.63
C GLY A 585 11.52 -27.19 31.91
N ASP A 586 11.05 -28.44 31.87
CA ASP A 586 10.37 -29.06 33.01
C ASP A 586 11.26 -29.18 34.25
N TYR A 587 12.55 -29.48 34.06
CA TYR A 587 13.53 -29.49 35.13
C TYR A 587 13.64 -28.12 35.81
N TRP A 588 13.87 -27.05 35.04
CA TRP A 588 13.96 -25.69 35.59
C TRP A 588 12.67 -25.29 36.32
N ARG A 589 11.49 -25.63 35.77
CA ARG A 589 10.19 -25.35 36.42
C ARG A 589 10.08 -26.04 37.78
N GLN A 590 10.50 -27.30 37.88
CA GLN A 590 10.49 -28.05 39.14
C GLN A 590 11.48 -27.47 40.16
N VAL A 591 12.72 -27.22 39.76
CA VAL A 591 13.75 -26.64 40.64
C VAL A 591 13.34 -25.24 41.11
N ARG A 592 12.79 -24.42 40.21
CA ARG A 592 12.27 -23.08 40.55
C ARG A 592 11.11 -23.16 41.53
N LYS A 593 10.19 -24.13 41.37
CA LYS A 593 9.09 -24.37 42.29
C LYS A 593 9.62 -24.76 43.68
N ILE A 594 10.55 -25.70 43.77
CA ILE A 594 11.18 -26.10 45.04
C ILE A 594 11.86 -24.90 45.69
N ALA A 595 12.69 -24.17 44.95
CA ALA A 595 13.39 -23.01 45.50
C ALA A 595 12.42 -21.94 46.03
N THR A 596 11.33 -21.66 45.32
CA THR A 596 10.39 -20.60 45.69
C THR A 596 9.47 -21.03 46.84
N LEU A 597 9.02 -22.28 46.86
CA LEU A 597 8.06 -22.78 47.84
C LEU A 597 8.71 -23.34 49.11
N GLU A 598 9.94 -23.83 49.02
CA GLU A 598 10.61 -24.49 50.14
C GLU A 598 11.79 -23.68 50.67
N LEU A 599 12.60 -23.05 49.81
CA LEU A 599 13.84 -22.39 50.27
C LEU A 599 13.67 -20.90 50.55
N PHE A 600 13.03 -20.16 49.65
CA PHE A 600 12.97 -18.70 49.68
C PHE A 600 11.59 -18.16 50.13
N THR A 601 10.85 -18.92 50.94
CA THR A 601 9.62 -18.41 51.54
C THR A 601 9.94 -17.33 52.57
N VAL A 602 8.98 -16.41 52.80
CA VAL A 602 9.11 -15.39 53.86
C VAL A 602 9.44 -16.03 55.21
N ARG A 603 8.81 -17.17 55.53
CA ARG A 603 9.05 -17.91 56.77
C ARG A 603 10.49 -18.42 56.86
N HIS A 604 11.00 -19.07 55.82
CA HIS A 604 12.37 -19.61 55.84
C HIS A 604 13.42 -18.50 55.83
N VAL A 605 13.22 -17.44 55.03
CA VAL A 605 14.11 -16.26 55.02
C VAL A 605 14.16 -15.58 56.40
N GLN A 606 13.04 -15.51 57.11
CA GLN A 606 12.99 -15.00 58.48
C GLN A 606 13.64 -15.95 59.49
N ALA A 607 13.55 -17.27 59.30
CA ALA A 607 14.23 -18.23 60.16
C ALA A 607 15.77 -18.08 60.12
N PHE A 608 16.34 -17.65 59.00
CA PHE A 608 17.77 -17.32 58.87
C PHE A 608 18.15 -15.92 59.37
N ARG A 609 17.21 -15.16 59.96
CA ARG A 609 17.48 -13.81 60.47
C ARG A 609 18.62 -13.77 61.51
N PRO A 610 18.68 -14.65 62.53
CA PRO A 610 19.74 -14.60 63.54
C PRO A 610 21.14 -14.76 62.94
N ILE A 611 21.28 -15.66 61.94
CA ILE A 611 22.55 -15.88 61.23
C ILE A 611 22.94 -14.64 60.44
N ARG A 612 22.00 -14.01 59.73
CA ARG A 612 22.28 -12.76 59.00
C ARG A 612 22.66 -11.62 59.94
N GLU A 613 22.01 -11.52 61.10
CA GLU A 613 22.35 -10.51 62.12
C GLU A 613 23.74 -10.77 62.73
N GLU A 614 24.08 -12.04 63.01
CA GLU A 614 25.41 -12.45 63.49
C GLU A 614 26.52 -12.11 62.49
N GLU A 615 26.35 -12.45 61.21
CA GLU A 615 27.34 -12.15 60.15
C GLU A 615 27.55 -10.63 59.99
N VAL A 616 26.47 -9.84 60.08
CA VAL A 616 26.58 -8.37 60.07
C VAL A 616 27.33 -7.86 61.30
N VAL A 617 27.04 -8.39 62.49
CA VAL A 617 27.74 -8.01 63.72
C VAL A 617 29.23 -8.36 63.64
N ASP A 618 29.56 -9.53 63.12
CA ASP A 618 30.95 -9.97 62.99
C ASP A 618 31.71 -9.17 61.93
N PHE A 619 31.06 -8.80 60.82
CA PHE A 619 31.62 -7.86 59.85
C PHE A 619 31.87 -6.48 60.47
N VAL A 620 30.94 -5.96 61.27
CA VAL A 620 31.12 -4.69 61.99
C VAL A 620 32.28 -4.78 62.99
N LYS A 621 32.40 -5.87 63.76
CA LYS A 621 33.54 -6.10 64.67
C LYS A 621 34.86 -6.17 63.91
N PHE A 622 34.90 -6.84 62.76
CA PHE A 622 36.06 -6.89 61.90
C PHE A 622 36.50 -5.47 61.49
N LEU A 623 35.56 -4.66 60.99
CA LEU A 623 35.85 -3.27 60.61
C LEU A 623 36.31 -2.44 61.83
N ALA A 624 35.67 -2.63 62.99
CA ALA A 624 36.05 -1.95 64.23
C ALA A 624 37.49 -2.32 64.67
N SER A 625 37.89 -3.59 64.53
CA SER A 625 39.26 -4.06 64.83
C SER A 625 40.33 -3.45 63.93
N ARG A 626 39.92 -2.91 62.77
CA ARG A 626 40.78 -2.24 61.78
C ARG A 626 40.62 -0.72 61.80
N SER A 627 39.97 -0.16 62.82
CA SER A 627 39.78 1.28 62.96
C SER A 627 41.13 2.02 62.89
N GLY A 628 41.21 3.05 62.03
CA GLY A 628 42.43 3.81 61.77
C GLY A 628 43.39 3.18 60.75
N SER A 629 43.06 2.02 60.17
CA SER A 629 43.85 1.35 59.11
C SER A 629 43.05 1.21 57.81
N VAL A 630 43.75 1.11 56.68
CA VAL A 630 43.12 0.91 55.36
C VAL A 630 42.60 -0.53 55.25
N VAL A 631 41.32 -0.68 54.94
CA VAL A 631 40.66 -1.98 54.73
C VAL A 631 40.30 -2.15 53.26
N ASN A 632 40.74 -3.26 52.65
CA ASN A 632 40.29 -3.66 51.32
C ASN A 632 38.96 -4.41 51.43
N VAL A 633 37.86 -3.71 51.24
CA VAL A 633 36.50 -4.25 51.39
C VAL A 633 36.25 -5.44 50.45
N GLN A 634 36.87 -5.50 49.27
CA GLN A 634 36.69 -6.61 48.34
C GLN A 634 37.30 -7.94 48.84
N GLU A 635 38.50 -7.90 49.41
CA GLU A 635 39.09 -9.10 50.04
C GLU A 635 38.34 -9.48 51.32
N THR A 636 37.87 -8.47 52.05
CA THR A 636 37.14 -8.65 53.30
C THR A 636 35.77 -9.33 53.10
N GLU A 637 35.03 -8.96 52.04
CA GLU A 637 33.75 -9.59 51.71
C GLU A 637 33.92 -11.06 51.29
N ILE A 638 35.02 -11.42 50.62
CA ILE A 638 35.28 -12.81 50.22
C ILE A 638 35.58 -13.67 51.45
N GLU A 639 36.36 -13.18 52.41
CA GLU A 639 36.64 -13.88 53.67
C GLU A 639 35.41 -13.98 54.58
N ALA A 640 34.56 -12.94 54.63
CA ALA A 640 33.34 -12.95 55.43
C ALA A 640 32.21 -13.80 54.80
N ALA A 641 32.04 -13.76 53.47
CA ALA A 641 30.91 -14.38 52.79
C ALA A 641 31.09 -15.86 52.43
N GLN A 642 32.33 -16.36 52.24
CA GLN A 642 32.53 -17.69 51.65
C GLN A 642 32.47 -18.88 52.63
N VAL A 643 32.51 -18.69 53.96
CA VAL A 643 32.72 -19.84 54.87
C VAL A 643 31.50 -20.25 55.69
N ARG A 644 30.48 -19.39 55.91
CA ARG A 644 29.39 -19.72 56.86
C ARG A 644 27.99 -19.79 56.30
N VAL A 645 27.62 -19.00 55.29
CA VAL A 645 26.22 -18.97 54.79
C VAL A 645 25.85 -20.24 54.00
N ILE A 646 26.81 -20.94 53.40
CA ILE A 646 26.54 -22.18 52.63
C ILE A 646 26.44 -23.43 53.52
N VAL A 647 27.03 -23.42 54.73
CA VAL A 647 27.10 -24.61 55.61
C VAL A 647 25.85 -24.76 56.51
N VAL A 648 24.96 -23.77 56.57
CA VAL A 648 23.78 -23.80 57.46
C VAL A 648 22.51 -24.33 56.76
N ALA A 649 22.64 -24.98 55.61
CA ALA A 649 21.57 -25.79 55.04
C ALA A 649 21.68 -27.25 55.52
N HIS A 650 21.01 -27.54 56.65
CA HIS A 650 20.65 -28.86 57.19
C HIS A 650 21.56 -29.46 58.29
N PRO A 651 21.05 -29.70 59.51
CA PRO A 651 21.77 -30.36 60.61
C PRO A 651 22.15 -31.84 60.40
N ARG A 652 22.02 -32.39 59.18
CA ARG A 652 22.32 -33.81 58.87
C ARG A 652 23.59 -34.00 58.02
N ILE A 653 24.25 -32.93 57.58
CA ILE A 653 25.53 -33.02 56.86
C ILE A 653 26.69 -32.87 57.86
N ARG A 654 26.73 -33.76 58.86
CA ARG A 654 27.86 -33.94 59.77
C ARG A 654 28.33 -35.41 59.86
N TYR A 655 27.80 -36.28 58.99
CA TYR A 655 28.10 -37.71 58.94
C TYR A 655 28.40 -38.23 57.52
N LEU A 656 28.98 -37.36 56.68
CA LEU A 656 29.79 -37.70 55.50
C LEU A 656 31.05 -36.83 55.59
#